data_AF-A0A838XKC5-F1
#
_entry.id   AF-A0A838XKC5-F1
#
_cell.length_a   1.000
_cell.length_b   1.000
_cell.length_c   1.000
_cell.angle_alpha   90.00
_cell.angle_beta   90.00
_cell.angle_gamma   90.00
#
_symmetry.space_group_name_H-M   'P 1'
#
loop_
_entity.id
_entity.type
_entity.pdbx_description
1 polymer ?
#
loop_
_entity_poly.entity_id
_entity_poly.type
_entity_poly.pdbx_seq_one_letter_code
_entity_poly.pdbx_strand_id
1 'polypeptide(L)'
;MFKQRGWRLATVGALLALPMAAVPAHAADDFLVSGDDWSVSRAAGGYLVTVDLAKKLPMVSDAPTIEVDGKPIGIATESADGSSLSVFTADSAVVQADDIEAGWFSKPSSAPLRATELAEIAAAEPEPLDADPASLGTYEHTEAVYNFGAQSVPLAAIGGIRGELQGKVYLPKTGGARPVVLLLHGRHTSCSTGTANPNRWPCGANQINIPSFAGYDGTARALASHGYAVVSIAANAINSNDNQLALDQGAQARGQLLLDTLSMLKKANEGAEVVHHDAQTDADVTLAQALANQDPLPGLTEGTAGLSPADLVGRFDFSNIGMMGHSRGGEGVTSAATLNQGLEKPWKITSILPLAPVDFARMTVPNVPMNVVLPYCDGDVSNQQGQHMLDDSRYAFDDDVLRSGVWMMGANHNFYNTVWTPGKYAYSVSDDWGATSTDAVCGPRSETNIRLSADAQYDAGTAYMAGWFRLTMGDEKQFLPMFDGSAEVPEVLGTPDIRSMSTAPASARRTIATFEAPSSLVRVQGAATATVCASAGGRTVTQVLPACTASTLSTSAQPHWTPASNGGNVPATPVTKFSWTALGTGTTTITPSEVRVSVPAKARDASTMERLSVKVAADDTVASSTALSLTVVDGTGATFTTPVADLNPLATTRFPASASALLKKVILQQVDLPVATLATAGVKVSDIREVRFGALAGPDDLAAGGVFLSDLAFESSAVGTADSKTVPTINVDAPNVDEGNAPGTADLAVYLDEAASIPVTGYVSALGSAIGRAGIAMEKVTFAPGETCKVVSAPVLGDSATSTTNSTSVKVSVINTTGGVLGTNALDWLVVREDDGVTAPATALPPAGVQGDACAELAAKGQQTEVSVSDDKPQPGESVTVTAGGFRSGEGVTVTVAGIDPVVAVADTTGVVSAVVAIPATVARGTAEISVVGSGTDRKGTGSLAVLDASSTSLSISPEAPSINEPVTLTATVEGGDTTGSVEFRDGDKVLGSAEVVDGEATLDVPGFKAGPHAIVAEFAETGVTAGSTSGAVSFTLVKGKPTMVMSLSSASTTFGQAARLSAIVGGADGGTVTFRYGSVSRTVALGSDGSAALTLPATLKPGRYTVSAAYDGTDRTDGSARISSTLTVAKKGTTTSLSAKSVVKPGKTLSGKFAVRGGVAGVAPTGTAKVYVAQAKGGYKLSRTVRVPSTGKASFTVKAPKKRQSLRVKVVYSGDANYGSSSSVVKSVRVR
;
A
#
# COMPACT_ATOMS: atom_id res chain seq x y z
N MET A 1 -14.08 -52.67 38.61
CA MET A 1 -14.70 -53.99 38.35
C MET A 1 -14.03 -54.55 37.11
N PHE A 2 -13.11 -55.52 37.27
CA PHE A 2 -12.44 -56.20 36.15
C PHE A 2 -13.38 -57.24 35.53
N LYS A 3 -13.28 -57.42 34.19
CA LYS A 3 -13.44 -58.66 33.38
C LYS A 3 -14.15 -58.35 32.07
N GLN A 4 -13.86 -58.95 30.92
CA GLN A 4 -12.81 -59.88 30.43
C GLN A 4 -13.08 -59.99 28.91
N ARG A 5 -12.05 -59.82 28.07
CA ARG A 5 -11.39 -60.86 27.24
C ARG A 5 -12.27 -61.65 26.25
N GLY A 6 -11.78 -61.70 25.01
CA GLY A 6 -12.13 -62.73 24.02
C GLY A 6 -11.27 -62.68 22.74
N TRP A 7 -10.02 -63.11 22.83
CA TRP A 7 -9.08 -63.37 21.71
C TRP A 7 -9.37 -64.71 21.00
N ARG A 8 -8.94 -64.82 19.72
CA ARG A 8 -8.10 -65.91 19.15
C ARG A 8 -7.73 -65.59 17.67
N LEU A 9 -6.44 -65.40 17.34
CA LEU A 9 -5.41 -66.37 16.83
C LEU A 9 -5.54 -66.62 15.30
N ALA A 10 -4.53 -66.77 14.44
CA ALA A 10 -3.04 -66.78 14.41
C ALA A 10 -2.61 -66.58 12.92
N THR A 11 -1.39 -66.24 12.46
CA THR A 11 -0.06 -66.92 12.46
C THR A 11 0.91 -65.97 11.71
N VAL A 12 2.02 -65.45 12.26
CA VAL A 12 3.42 -65.94 12.45
C VAL A 12 4.27 -66.15 11.17
N GLY A 13 5.35 -65.37 11.07
CA GLY A 13 6.58 -65.59 10.28
C GLY A 13 7.71 -64.63 10.73
N ALA A 14 8.84 -65.20 11.21
CA ALA A 14 9.99 -64.57 11.89
C ALA A 14 10.87 -63.65 11.01
N LEU A 15 11.42 -62.51 11.46
CA LEU A 15 12.51 -62.21 12.43
C LEU A 15 13.94 -62.45 11.89
N LEU A 16 14.61 -61.35 11.49
CA LEU A 16 16.07 -61.17 11.42
C LEU A 16 16.39 -59.67 11.62
N ALA A 17 17.45 -59.43 12.40
CA ALA A 17 17.79 -58.18 13.07
C ALA A 17 18.30 -57.05 12.16
N LEU A 18 17.96 -55.82 12.52
CA LEU A 18 18.65 -54.58 12.12
C LEU A 18 19.04 -53.80 13.39
N PRO A 19 20.20 -53.15 13.40
CA PRO A 19 20.81 -52.62 14.61
C PRO A 19 20.06 -51.39 15.13
N MET A 20 20.01 -51.27 16.46
CA MET A 20 19.74 -50.03 17.16
C MET A 20 20.72 -48.96 16.65
N ALA A 21 20.24 -48.08 15.77
CA ALA A 21 20.78 -46.72 15.68
C ALA A 21 20.09 -45.92 16.78
N ALA A 22 20.90 -45.23 17.56
CA ALA A 22 20.53 -44.54 18.78
C ALA A 22 19.24 -43.73 18.63
N VAL A 23 18.39 -43.78 19.67
CA VAL A 23 17.55 -42.64 20.07
C VAL A 23 18.42 -41.41 19.88
N PRO A 24 18.02 -40.36 19.14
CA PRO A 24 18.80 -39.13 19.17
C PRO A 24 18.94 -38.79 20.65
N ALA A 25 20.18 -38.74 21.11
CA ALA A 25 20.50 -38.19 22.41
C ALA A 25 19.68 -36.90 22.55
N HIS A 26 19.19 -36.62 23.76
CA HIS A 26 18.72 -35.27 24.07
C HIS A 26 19.68 -34.30 23.39
N ALA A 27 19.15 -33.41 22.55
CA ALA A 27 19.95 -32.34 21.97
C ALA A 27 20.81 -31.78 23.10
N ALA A 28 22.12 -31.71 22.89
CA ALA A 28 22.96 -31.03 23.86
C ALA A 28 22.33 -29.66 24.06
N ASP A 29 22.03 -29.30 25.30
CA ASP A 29 21.43 -28.02 25.61
C ASP A 29 22.33 -26.93 25.02
N ASP A 30 21.88 -26.26 23.96
CA ASP A 30 22.59 -25.20 23.21
C ASP A 30 22.75 -23.91 24.04
N PHE A 31 22.62 -24.02 25.37
CA PHE A 31 22.75 -22.94 26.34
C PHE A 31 24.21 -22.74 26.72
N LEU A 32 24.64 -21.48 26.76
CA LEU A 32 25.96 -21.10 27.26
C LEU A 32 26.02 -21.22 28.79
N VAL A 33 24.90 -20.90 29.44
CA VAL A 33 24.64 -21.06 30.89
C VAL A 33 23.13 -21.16 31.10
N SER A 34 22.69 -21.92 32.11
CA SER A 34 21.27 -22.08 32.45
C SER A 34 21.07 -22.37 33.92
N GLY A 35 19.92 -21.96 34.46
CA GLY A 35 19.40 -22.35 35.77
C GLY A 35 18.23 -23.34 35.66
N ASP A 36 17.46 -23.46 36.74
CA ASP A 36 16.29 -24.36 36.79
C ASP A 36 15.12 -23.86 35.92
N ASP A 37 14.99 -22.54 35.75
CA ASP A 37 13.88 -21.83 35.08
C ASP A 37 14.36 -20.69 34.17
N TRP A 38 15.63 -20.67 33.80
CA TRP A 38 16.19 -19.67 32.89
C TRP A 38 17.33 -20.22 32.06
N SER A 39 17.59 -19.60 30.91
CA SER A 39 18.67 -19.96 30.02
C SER A 39 19.26 -18.74 29.30
N VAL A 40 20.54 -18.85 28.94
CA VAL A 40 21.24 -17.89 28.07
C VAL A 40 21.77 -18.66 26.86
N SER A 41 21.29 -18.29 25.68
CA SER A 41 21.79 -18.84 24.41
C SER A 41 22.51 -17.79 23.59
N ARG A 42 23.34 -18.24 22.64
CA ARG A 42 23.90 -17.35 21.61
C ARG A 42 22.82 -17.03 20.59
N ALA A 43 22.70 -15.75 20.25
CA ALA A 43 21.78 -15.22 19.26
C ALA A 43 22.54 -14.31 18.29
N ALA A 44 21.99 -14.12 17.08
CA ALA A 44 22.59 -13.21 16.11
C ALA A 44 22.86 -11.83 16.74
N GLY A 45 24.10 -11.35 16.69
CA GLY A 45 24.48 -10.06 17.25
C GLY A 45 24.68 -10.03 18.78
N GLY A 46 24.59 -11.16 19.51
CA GLY A 46 24.74 -11.19 20.97
C GLY A 46 24.21 -12.44 21.69
N TYR A 47 23.43 -12.20 22.74
CA TYR A 47 22.93 -13.23 23.66
C TYR A 47 21.43 -13.07 23.86
N LEU A 48 20.70 -14.18 23.89
CA LEU A 48 19.29 -14.20 24.26
C LEU A 48 19.15 -14.76 25.67
N VAL A 49 18.62 -13.95 26.57
CA VAL A 49 18.30 -14.36 27.94
C VAL A 49 16.81 -14.70 28.00
N THR A 50 16.47 -15.91 28.41
CA THR A 50 15.09 -16.39 28.53
C THR A 50 14.80 -16.86 29.95
N VAL A 51 13.66 -16.44 30.50
CA VAL A 51 13.12 -16.89 31.79
C VAL A 51 11.81 -17.61 31.53
N ASP A 52 11.73 -18.87 31.93
CA ASP A 52 10.52 -19.68 31.91
C ASP A 52 9.65 -19.35 33.12
N LEU A 53 8.40 -18.97 32.86
CA LEU A 53 7.47 -18.52 33.89
C LEU A 53 6.68 -19.70 34.44
N ALA A 54 6.87 -20.00 35.74
CA ALA A 54 6.06 -21.00 36.44
C ALA A 54 4.55 -20.67 36.43
N LYS A 55 4.19 -19.38 36.28
CA LYS A 55 2.83 -18.88 36.10
C LYS A 55 2.85 -17.68 35.16
N LYS A 56 1.78 -17.51 34.38
CA LYS A 56 1.60 -16.32 33.53
C LYS A 56 1.74 -15.04 34.35
N LEU A 57 2.32 -14.01 33.73
CA LEU A 57 2.48 -12.71 34.36
C LEU A 57 1.11 -12.11 34.71
N PRO A 58 1.00 -11.41 35.85
CA PRO A 58 -0.18 -10.61 36.16
C PRO A 58 -0.34 -9.49 35.12
N MET A 59 -1.60 -9.14 34.82
CA MET A 59 -1.91 -8.01 33.96
C MET A 59 -1.83 -6.71 34.76
N VAL A 60 -0.64 -6.11 34.75
CA VAL A 60 -0.33 -4.82 35.39
C VAL A 60 0.11 -3.81 34.32
N SER A 61 0.09 -2.53 34.64
CA SER A 61 0.40 -1.46 33.68
C SER A 61 1.89 -1.41 33.32
N ASP A 62 2.75 -1.79 34.27
CA ASP A 62 4.20 -1.78 34.12
C ASP A 62 4.71 -2.71 32.99
N ALA A 63 5.89 -2.43 32.46
CA ALA A 63 6.54 -3.25 31.44
C ALA A 63 7.37 -4.37 32.12
N PRO A 64 7.23 -5.64 31.70
CA PRO A 64 8.04 -6.72 32.26
C PRO A 64 9.51 -6.54 31.87
N THR A 65 10.42 -6.88 32.78
CA THR A 65 11.86 -6.87 32.56
C THR A 65 12.46 -8.23 32.89
N ILE A 66 13.70 -8.47 32.45
CA ILE A 66 14.54 -9.55 33.02
C ILE A 66 15.62 -8.90 33.88
N GLU A 67 15.87 -9.49 35.04
CA GLU A 67 16.94 -9.11 35.95
C GLU A 67 18.01 -10.21 35.98
N VAL A 68 19.28 -9.81 35.88
CA VAL A 68 20.44 -10.71 36.01
C VAL A 68 21.21 -10.29 37.26
N ASP A 69 21.37 -11.22 38.21
CA ASP A 69 21.98 -10.98 39.52
C ASP A 69 21.41 -9.74 40.23
N GLY A 70 20.08 -9.58 40.16
CA GLY A 70 19.33 -8.45 40.74
C GLY A 70 19.52 -7.12 40.02
N LYS A 71 19.93 -7.11 38.73
CA LYS A 71 20.01 -5.91 37.90
C LYS A 71 19.16 -6.04 36.64
N PRO A 72 18.25 -5.10 36.34
CA PRO A 72 17.45 -5.16 35.13
C PRO A 72 18.33 -5.00 33.88
N ILE A 73 18.19 -5.92 32.93
CA ILE A 73 18.97 -5.94 31.68
C ILE A 73 18.17 -5.50 30.45
N GLY A 74 16.89 -5.18 30.62
CA GLY A 74 16.03 -4.66 29.55
C GLY A 74 14.56 -5.04 29.73
N ILE A 75 13.70 -4.44 28.90
CA ILE A 75 12.29 -4.82 28.80
C ILE A 75 12.20 -6.12 28.05
N ALA A 76 11.44 -7.05 28.62
CA ALA A 76 11.29 -8.39 28.12
C ALA A 76 10.13 -8.50 27.15
N THR A 77 10.32 -9.32 26.13
CA THR A 77 9.25 -9.77 25.26
C THR A 77 8.60 -10.99 25.89
N GLU A 78 7.30 -10.89 26.18
CA GLU A 78 6.49 -12.01 26.65
C GLU A 78 6.16 -12.93 25.47
N SER A 79 6.32 -14.24 25.64
CA SER A 79 5.91 -15.22 24.64
C SER A 79 4.40 -15.15 24.36
N ALA A 80 3.96 -15.55 23.17
CA ALA A 80 2.55 -15.47 22.78
C ALA A 80 1.61 -16.22 23.75
N ASP A 81 2.04 -17.38 24.24
CA ASP A 81 1.30 -18.18 25.23
C ASP A 81 1.43 -17.64 26.68
N GLY A 82 2.34 -16.70 26.91
CA GLY A 82 2.66 -16.09 28.22
C GLY A 82 3.40 -17.02 29.17
N SER A 83 4.15 -17.99 28.64
CA SER A 83 4.92 -18.97 29.41
C SER A 83 6.39 -18.60 29.60
N SER A 84 6.92 -17.63 28.85
CA SER A 84 8.30 -17.16 29.04
C SER A 84 8.47 -15.66 28.77
N LEU A 85 9.57 -15.11 29.29
CA LEU A 85 10.10 -13.79 29.01
C LEU A 85 11.44 -13.92 28.30
N SER A 86 11.71 -13.06 27.33
CA SER A 86 13.03 -13.00 26.68
C SER A 86 13.55 -11.57 26.52
N VAL A 87 14.85 -11.39 26.73
CA VAL A 87 15.57 -10.13 26.51
C VAL A 87 16.82 -10.47 25.71
N PHE A 88 16.95 -9.84 24.55
CA PHE A 88 18.23 -9.82 23.86
C PHE A 88 19.21 -8.93 24.63
N THR A 89 20.49 -9.28 24.62
CA THR A 89 21.56 -8.46 25.17
C THR A 89 22.88 -8.70 24.48
N ALA A 90 23.63 -7.63 24.32
CA ALA A 90 25.00 -7.66 23.84
C ALA A 90 26.03 -7.80 24.99
N ASP A 91 25.60 -7.78 26.25
CA ASP A 91 26.52 -7.89 27.37
C ASP A 91 26.89 -9.35 27.64
N SER A 92 28.14 -9.71 27.35
CA SER A 92 28.67 -11.04 27.63
C SER A 92 28.68 -11.40 29.12
N ALA A 93 28.51 -10.45 30.05
CA ALA A 93 28.44 -10.75 31.48
C ALA A 93 27.30 -11.71 31.84
N VAL A 94 26.22 -11.75 31.04
CA VAL A 94 25.09 -12.66 31.30
C VAL A 94 25.46 -14.14 31.19
N VAL A 95 26.57 -14.48 30.54
CA VAL A 95 27.07 -15.87 30.50
C VAL A 95 27.72 -16.31 31.81
N GLN A 96 27.89 -15.38 32.76
CA GLN A 96 28.40 -15.62 34.11
C GLN A 96 27.32 -15.37 35.18
N ALA A 97 26.04 -15.31 34.78
CA ALA A 97 24.93 -15.07 35.69
C ALA A 97 24.80 -16.20 36.71
N ASP A 98 24.60 -15.84 37.98
CA ASP A 98 24.27 -16.77 39.05
C ASP A 98 22.74 -16.94 39.17
N ASP A 99 21.98 -15.86 38.94
CA ASP A 99 20.51 -15.82 39.04
C ASP A 99 19.89 -14.93 37.96
N ILE A 100 18.77 -15.38 37.37
CA ILE A 100 18.01 -14.61 36.38
C ILE A 100 16.52 -14.75 36.68
N GLU A 101 15.85 -13.62 36.92
CA GLU A 101 14.43 -13.59 37.27
C GLU A 101 13.63 -12.54 36.49
N ALA A 102 12.29 -12.67 36.53
CA ALA A 102 11.38 -11.70 35.94
C ALA A 102 11.18 -10.49 36.88
N GLY A 103 11.31 -9.28 36.34
CA GLY A 103 11.12 -8.02 37.05
C GLY A 103 10.05 -7.11 36.43
N TRP A 104 9.94 -5.89 36.96
CA TRP A 104 9.03 -4.85 36.48
C TRP A 104 9.76 -3.51 36.36
N PHE A 105 9.59 -2.83 35.23
CA PHE A 105 10.40 -1.64 34.88
C PHE A 105 10.31 -0.49 35.90
N SER A 106 9.16 -0.26 36.53
CA SER A 106 8.98 0.79 37.54
C SER A 106 9.44 0.40 38.94
N LYS A 107 9.71 -0.90 39.20
CA LYS A 107 10.01 -1.44 40.54
C LYS A 107 11.51 -1.69 40.72
N PRO A 108 12.05 -1.46 41.93
CA PRO A 108 13.44 -1.77 42.23
C PRO A 108 13.62 -3.27 42.48
N SER A 109 14.80 -3.78 42.10
CA SER A 109 15.27 -5.10 42.52
C SER A 109 15.48 -5.13 44.04
N SER A 110 15.20 -6.28 44.63
CA SER A 110 14.89 -6.46 46.06
C SER A 110 15.99 -6.03 47.05
N ALA A 111 15.96 -4.78 47.51
CA ALA A 111 16.69 -4.35 48.70
C ALA A 111 15.78 -3.57 49.68
N PRO A 112 15.49 -4.11 50.89
CA PRO A 112 14.77 -3.36 51.90
C PRO A 112 15.63 -2.19 52.40
N LEU A 113 15.10 -0.98 52.34
CA LEU A 113 15.73 0.19 52.94
C LEU A 113 15.51 0.18 54.46
N ARG A 114 16.50 0.70 55.21
CA ARG A 114 16.36 0.87 56.66
C ARG A 114 15.16 1.76 56.95
N ALA A 115 14.23 1.24 57.76
CA ALA A 115 13.10 2.00 58.29
C ALA A 115 13.62 3.28 58.96
N THR A 116 13.21 4.43 58.41
CA THR A 116 13.38 5.72 59.08
C THR A 116 12.12 5.99 59.89
N GLU A 117 12.29 6.62 61.05
CA GLU A 117 11.18 7.07 61.89
C GLU A 117 10.33 8.06 61.07
N LEU A 118 9.00 7.88 61.08
CA LEU A 118 8.07 8.78 60.40
C LEU A 118 8.26 10.18 61.00
N ALA A 119 8.83 11.10 60.22
CA ALA A 119 8.67 12.51 60.52
C ALA A 119 7.18 12.86 60.33
N GLU A 120 6.65 13.70 61.22
CA GLU A 120 5.30 14.25 61.08
C GLU A 120 5.20 14.92 59.71
N ILE A 121 4.27 14.41 58.88
CA ILE A 121 4.06 14.92 57.53
C ILE A 121 3.39 16.28 57.70
N ALA A 122 4.03 17.35 57.23
CA ALA A 122 3.31 18.59 57.02
C ALA A 122 2.19 18.30 56.00
N ALA A 123 0.94 18.30 56.46
CA ALA A 123 -0.20 18.23 55.56
C ALA A 123 -0.23 19.53 54.75
N ALA A 124 -0.56 19.42 53.45
CA ALA A 124 -1.06 20.59 52.75
C ALA A 124 -2.35 21.05 53.47
N GLU A 125 -2.45 22.32 53.79
CA GLU A 125 -3.73 22.96 54.15
C GLU A 125 -4.21 23.73 52.92
N PRO A 126 -4.81 23.05 51.91
CA PRO A 126 -5.27 23.73 50.71
C PRO A 126 -6.40 24.70 51.07
N GLU A 127 -6.45 25.83 50.37
CA GLU A 127 -7.60 26.72 50.47
C GLU A 127 -8.84 26.02 49.87
N PRO A 128 -10.00 26.09 50.55
CA PRO A 128 -11.21 25.43 50.07
C PRO A 128 -11.78 26.18 48.86
N LEU A 129 -12.15 25.41 47.83
CA LEU A 129 -12.91 25.89 46.69
C LEU A 129 -14.40 25.58 46.91
N ASP A 130 -15.24 26.62 46.98
CA ASP A 130 -16.69 26.48 47.18
C ASP A 130 -17.39 25.73 46.02
N ALA A 131 -16.79 25.77 44.82
CA ALA A 131 -17.37 25.17 43.62
C ALA A 131 -17.09 23.66 43.55
N ASP A 132 -18.15 22.86 43.44
CA ASP A 132 -18.07 21.42 43.20
C ASP A 132 -18.09 21.09 41.69
N PRO A 133 -16.97 20.66 41.10
CA PRO A 133 -16.91 20.27 39.69
C PRO A 133 -17.67 18.97 39.37
N ALA A 134 -17.89 18.08 40.36
CA ALA A 134 -18.59 16.80 40.20
C ALA A 134 -20.12 16.94 40.31
N SER A 135 -20.62 18.08 40.79
CA SER A 135 -22.05 18.37 40.89
C SER A 135 -22.76 18.18 39.54
N LEU A 136 -23.97 17.61 39.57
CA LEU A 136 -24.78 17.42 38.38
C LEU A 136 -25.36 18.76 37.90
N GLY A 137 -25.28 18.98 36.59
CA GLY A 137 -25.90 20.11 35.91
C GLY A 137 -27.38 19.90 35.59
N THR A 138 -27.92 20.76 34.73
CA THR A 138 -29.36 20.81 34.43
C THR A 138 -29.80 20.01 33.21
N TYR A 139 -28.85 19.51 32.40
CA TYR A 139 -29.19 18.73 31.21
C TYR A 139 -29.55 17.30 31.59
N GLU A 140 -30.73 16.86 31.17
CA GLU A 140 -31.05 15.44 31.16
C GLU A 140 -30.27 14.75 30.03
N HIS A 141 -29.69 13.58 30.28
CA HIS A 141 -28.93 12.81 29.28
C HIS A 141 -29.45 11.37 29.13
N THR A 142 -29.09 10.74 28.01
CA THR A 142 -29.31 9.33 27.72
C THR A 142 -27.98 8.59 27.80
N GLU A 143 -27.99 7.39 28.38
CA GLU A 143 -26.84 6.48 28.41
C GLU A 143 -27.12 5.27 27.52
N ALA A 144 -26.26 5.02 26.53
CA ALA A 144 -26.40 3.93 25.57
C ALA A 144 -25.06 3.25 25.29
N VAL A 145 -25.07 1.94 25.06
CA VAL A 145 -23.88 1.19 24.60
C VAL A 145 -23.96 1.01 23.09
N TYR A 146 -22.85 1.22 22.39
CA TYR A 146 -22.67 0.73 21.03
C TYR A 146 -21.70 -0.44 21.03
N ASN A 147 -21.99 -1.48 20.26
CA ASN A 147 -21.09 -2.62 20.08
C ASN A 147 -21.12 -3.12 18.63
N PHE A 148 -20.04 -2.88 17.88
CA PHE A 148 -19.92 -3.38 16.50
C PHE A 148 -19.41 -4.82 16.41
N GLY A 149 -19.02 -5.43 17.54
CA GLY A 149 -18.37 -6.74 17.58
C GLY A 149 -16.91 -6.63 18.01
N ALA A 150 -16.30 -7.78 18.30
CA ALA A 150 -14.97 -7.85 18.90
C ALA A 150 -13.81 -7.76 17.88
N GLN A 151 -14.04 -7.94 16.59
CA GLN A 151 -12.99 -7.77 15.57
C GLN A 151 -13.46 -6.85 14.45
N SER A 152 -13.92 -5.66 14.85
CA SER A 152 -14.62 -4.68 14.02
C SER A 152 -13.69 -3.70 13.31
N VAL A 153 -12.53 -3.40 13.89
CA VAL A 153 -11.59 -2.40 13.38
C VAL A 153 -10.15 -2.94 13.37
N PRO A 154 -9.35 -2.66 12.32
CA PRO A 154 -7.92 -2.92 12.37
C PRO A 154 -7.27 -2.02 13.42
N LEU A 155 -6.38 -2.57 14.24
CA LEU A 155 -5.66 -1.79 15.24
C LEU A 155 -4.28 -1.40 14.70
N ALA A 156 -3.91 -0.12 14.85
CA ALA A 156 -2.62 0.39 14.39
C ALA A 156 -1.47 -0.14 15.26
N ALA A 157 -0.31 -0.39 14.63
CA ALA A 157 0.97 -0.71 15.29
C ALA A 157 0.93 -1.84 16.34
N ILE A 158 0.08 -2.84 16.16
CA ILE A 158 -0.08 -3.97 17.11
C ILE A 158 -0.24 -5.32 16.39
N GLY A 159 0.76 -5.70 15.59
CA GLY A 159 0.83 -7.04 14.99
C GLY A 159 -0.28 -7.39 13.99
N GLY A 160 -0.94 -6.39 13.39
CA GLY A 160 -1.95 -6.60 12.34
C GLY A 160 -3.29 -7.18 12.83
N ILE A 161 -3.54 -7.20 14.14
CA ILE A 161 -4.78 -7.71 14.70
C ILE A 161 -5.95 -6.72 14.52
N ARG A 162 -7.17 -7.25 14.69
CA ARG A 162 -8.41 -6.45 14.76
C ARG A 162 -8.91 -6.41 16.21
N GLY A 163 -9.50 -5.28 16.59
CA GLY A 163 -10.08 -5.06 17.91
C GLY A 163 -11.55 -4.64 17.85
N GLU A 164 -12.12 -4.43 19.03
CA GLU A 164 -13.49 -3.94 19.16
C GLU A 164 -13.62 -2.47 18.75
N LEU A 165 -14.80 -2.10 18.27
CA LEU A 165 -15.29 -0.73 18.30
C LEU A 165 -16.55 -0.72 19.17
N GLN A 166 -16.34 -0.58 20.48
CA GLN A 166 -17.37 -0.68 21.51
C GLN A 166 -17.19 0.43 22.55
N GLY A 167 -18.28 0.92 23.11
CA GLY A 167 -18.24 1.93 24.17
C GLY A 167 -19.62 2.31 24.69
N LYS A 168 -19.64 3.25 25.65
CA LYS A 168 -20.85 3.83 26.23
C LYS A 168 -20.89 5.34 25.98
N VAL A 169 -22.02 5.80 25.46
CA VAL A 169 -22.31 7.19 25.11
C VAL A 169 -23.23 7.78 26.17
N TYR A 170 -22.91 9.00 26.62
CA TYR A 170 -23.69 9.82 27.54
C TYR A 170 -24.03 11.11 26.79
N LEU A 171 -25.27 11.19 26.30
CA LEU A 171 -25.68 12.23 25.37
C LEU A 171 -26.81 13.07 25.97
N PRO A 172 -26.64 14.40 26.14
CA PRO A 172 -27.73 15.29 26.57
C PRO A 172 -28.94 15.13 25.64
N LYS A 173 -30.15 14.94 26.17
CA LYS A 173 -31.37 14.64 25.39
C LYS A 173 -31.85 15.82 24.54
N THR A 174 -31.63 17.03 25.03
CA THR A 174 -32.05 18.28 24.38
C THR A 174 -30.86 19.12 23.93
N GLY A 175 -31.09 20.03 22.98
CA GLY A 175 -30.08 20.90 22.39
C GLY A 175 -29.48 20.39 21.07
N GLY A 176 -28.55 21.16 20.51
CA GLY A 176 -27.82 20.84 19.28
C GLY A 176 -26.46 20.19 19.57
N ALA A 177 -25.48 20.44 18.69
CA ALA A 177 -24.11 19.94 18.81
C ALA A 177 -23.47 20.30 20.17
N ARG A 178 -22.78 19.34 20.79
CA ARG A 178 -22.14 19.45 22.10
C ARG A 178 -20.64 19.16 22.04
N PRO A 179 -19.80 19.84 22.84
CA PRO A 179 -18.39 19.49 22.97
C PRO A 179 -18.22 18.00 23.29
N VAL A 180 -17.23 17.36 22.66
CA VAL A 180 -17.06 15.91 22.70
C VAL A 180 -15.95 15.55 23.67
N VAL A 181 -16.23 14.66 24.64
CA VAL A 181 -15.20 14.13 25.56
C VAL A 181 -15.08 12.63 25.37
N LEU A 182 -13.87 12.14 25.07
CA LEU A 182 -13.57 10.71 25.02
C LEU A 182 -12.88 10.26 26.30
N LEU A 183 -13.33 9.15 26.88
CA LEU A 183 -12.71 8.52 28.06
C LEU A 183 -12.14 7.15 27.66
N LEU A 184 -10.88 6.91 28.03
CA LEU A 184 -10.18 5.66 27.72
C LEU A 184 -9.55 5.07 28.99
N HIS A 185 -9.85 3.82 29.26
CA HIS A 185 -9.27 3.08 30.39
C HIS A 185 -7.82 2.62 30.11
N GLY A 186 -7.16 2.18 31.18
CA GLY A 186 -5.81 1.63 31.16
C GLY A 186 -5.69 0.14 30.87
N ARG A 187 -4.49 -0.40 31.04
CA ARG A 187 -4.24 -1.84 30.87
C ARG A 187 -4.75 -2.61 32.09
N HIS A 188 -5.75 -3.44 31.87
CA HIS A 188 -6.31 -4.33 32.88
C HIS A 188 -6.80 -5.63 32.26
N THR A 189 -7.12 -6.60 33.11
CA THR A 189 -7.66 -7.89 32.71
C THR A 189 -8.87 -7.74 31.79
N SER A 190 -8.82 -8.30 30.57
CA SER A 190 -9.89 -8.20 29.56
C SER A 190 -11.00 -9.26 29.73
N CYS A 191 -10.63 -10.45 30.19
CA CYS A 191 -11.55 -11.58 30.36
C CYS A 191 -11.52 -12.10 31.80
N SER A 192 -12.67 -12.44 32.36
CA SER A 192 -12.76 -13.07 33.69
C SER A 192 -13.48 -14.42 33.63
N THR A 193 -13.41 -15.16 34.73
CA THR A 193 -13.98 -16.51 34.91
C THR A 193 -13.50 -17.56 33.90
N GLY A 194 -14.01 -18.79 34.02
CA GLY A 194 -13.74 -19.88 33.08
C GLY A 194 -12.27 -20.36 33.04
N THR A 195 -11.95 -21.16 32.03
CA THR A 195 -10.57 -21.58 31.73
C THR A 195 -9.86 -20.45 30.97
N ALA A 196 -8.59 -20.22 31.28
CA ALA A 196 -7.79 -19.21 30.60
C ALA A 196 -7.78 -19.44 29.08
N ASN A 197 -8.12 -18.41 28.30
CA ASN A 197 -8.09 -18.47 26.86
C ASN A 197 -6.62 -18.53 26.37
N PRO A 198 -6.21 -19.57 25.63
CA PRO A 198 -4.86 -19.64 25.06
C PRO A 198 -4.61 -18.53 24.02
N ASN A 199 -5.66 -18.05 23.32
CA ASN A 199 -5.55 -17.07 22.23
C ASN A 199 -5.59 -15.60 22.70
N ARG A 200 -5.65 -15.36 24.03
CA ARG A 200 -6.03 -14.06 24.63
C ARG A 200 -7.27 -13.46 23.93
N TRP A 201 -7.69 -12.24 24.25
CA TRP A 201 -9.01 -11.71 23.81
C TRP A 201 -9.21 -11.84 22.28
N PRO A 202 -10.42 -12.20 21.74
CA PRO A 202 -11.74 -12.23 22.39
C PRO A 202 -11.90 -13.28 23.49
N CYS A 203 -12.80 -13.05 24.45
CA CYS A 203 -13.01 -13.98 25.55
C CYS A 203 -13.62 -15.31 25.09
N GLY A 204 -13.21 -16.42 25.71
CA GLY A 204 -13.76 -17.75 25.40
C GLY A 204 -15.23 -17.89 25.83
N ALA A 205 -15.93 -18.90 25.30
CA ALA A 205 -17.37 -19.09 25.52
C ALA A 205 -17.81 -19.24 26.99
N ASN A 206 -16.90 -19.63 27.90
CA ASN A 206 -17.16 -19.77 29.34
C ASN A 206 -16.56 -18.61 30.17
N GLN A 207 -16.11 -17.55 29.50
CA GLN A 207 -15.50 -16.38 30.11
C GLN A 207 -16.40 -15.16 29.94
N ILE A 208 -16.27 -14.21 30.86
CA ILE A 208 -16.95 -12.94 30.82
C ILE A 208 -16.01 -11.91 30.17
N ASN A 209 -16.51 -11.17 29.18
CA ASN A 209 -15.86 -9.96 28.67
C ASN A 209 -16.08 -8.82 29.66
N ILE A 210 -15.00 -8.24 30.18
CA ILE A 210 -15.11 -7.14 31.15
C ILE A 210 -15.50 -5.85 30.41
N PRO A 211 -16.56 -5.14 30.82
CA PRO A 211 -17.00 -3.89 30.19
C PRO A 211 -16.08 -2.73 30.58
N SER A 212 -14.91 -2.70 29.97
CA SER A 212 -13.80 -1.82 30.32
C SER A 212 -14.08 -0.31 30.16
N PHE A 213 -15.11 0.05 29.40
CA PHE A 213 -15.59 1.41 29.24
C PHE A 213 -16.48 1.93 30.39
N ALA A 214 -16.94 1.08 31.31
CA ALA A 214 -17.95 1.47 32.32
C ALA A 214 -17.36 2.09 33.60
N GLY A 215 -16.03 2.16 33.74
CA GLY A 215 -15.37 2.57 34.98
C GLY A 215 -15.56 4.03 35.39
N TYR A 216 -15.89 4.92 34.45
CA TYR A 216 -15.87 6.39 34.65
C TYR A 216 -17.26 7.05 34.60
N ASP A 217 -18.31 6.29 34.94
CA ASP A 217 -19.70 6.76 34.93
C ASP A 217 -19.91 8.11 35.64
N GLY A 218 -19.32 8.33 36.82
CA GLY A 218 -19.44 9.57 37.59
C GLY A 218 -18.96 10.80 36.81
N THR A 219 -17.78 10.72 36.19
CA THR A 219 -17.23 11.79 35.35
C THR A 219 -18.10 12.03 34.12
N ALA A 220 -18.51 10.96 33.44
CA ALA A 220 -19.32 11.06 32.25
C ALA A 220 -20.70 11.67 32.53
N ARG A 221 -21.32 11.34 33.67
CA ARG A 221 -22.60 11.90 34.13
C ARG A 221 -22.47 13.38 34.51
N ALA A 222 -21.44 13.74 35.28
CA ALA A 222 -21.18 15.13 35.62
C ALA A 222 -21.07 15.98 34.35
N LEU A 223 -20.21 15.59 33.41
CA LEU A 223 -20.04 16.31 32.14
C LEU A 223 -21.31 16.30 31.27
N ALA A 224 -21.96 15.15 31.07
CA ALA A 224 -23.16 15.10 30.25
C ALA A 224 -24.29 15.98 30.82
N SER A 225 -24.44 16.02 32.14
CA SER A 225 -25.42 16.90 32.80
C SER A 225 -25.09 18.40 32.70
N HIS A 226 -23.83 18.76 32.40
CA HIS A 226 -23.39 20.12 32.04
C HIS A 226 -23.38 20.39 30.52
N GLY A 227 -23.88 19.45 29.71
CA GLY A 227 -24.12 19.66 28.29
C GLY A 227 -22.99 19.21 27.37
N TYR A 228 -22.15 18.26 27.80
CA TYR A 228 -21.11 17.63 26.98
C TYR A 228 -21.62 16.31 26.37
N ALA A 229 -21.15 15.94 25.19
CA ALA A 229 -21.33 14.59 24.66
C ALA A 229 -20.13 13.73 25.08
N VAL A 230 -20.33 12.78 25.98
CA VAL A 230 -19.24 11.94 26.51
C VAL A 230 -19.31 10.55 25.92
N VAL A 231 -18.18 10.00 25.50
CA VAL A 231 -18.07 8.62 25.02
C VAL A 231 -16.90 7.94 25.72
N SER A 232 -17.20 6.88 26.49
CA SER A 232 -16.20 6.04 27.12
C SER A 232 -16.00 4.78 26.27
N ILE A 233 -14.76 4.45 25.90
CA ILE A 233 -14.47 3.42 24.90
C ILE A 233 -13.75 2.20 25.48
N ALA A 234 -13.98 1.04 24.88
CA ALA A 234 -13.34 -0.23 25.20
C ALA A 234 -11.99 -0.38 24.47
N ALA A 235 -11.02 -1.05 25.09
CA ALA A 235 -9.73 -1.38 24.49
C ALA A 235 -9.16 -2.72 25.01
N ASN A 236 -10.03 -3.71 25.20
CA ASN A 236 -9.71 -5.07 25.67
C ASN A 236 -8.82 -5.85 24.69
N ALA A 237 -8.99 -5.68 23.38
CA ALA A 237 -8.09 -6.26 22.38
C ALA A 237 -6.65 -5.75 22.57
N ILE A 238 -6.49 -4.44 22.75
CA ILE A 238 -5.19 -3.82 22.98
C ILE A 238 -4.61 -4.30 24.31
N ASN A 239 -5.37 -4.26 25.41
CA ASN A 239 -4.92 -4.71 26.73
C ASN A 239 -4.34 -6.14 26.71
N SER A 240 -4.90 -7.02 25.91
CA SER A 240 -4.50 -8.43 25.83
C SER A 240 -3.19 -8.65 25.06
N ASN A 241 -2.82 -7.74 24.16
CA ASN A 241 -1.78 -7.96 23.15
C ASN A 241 -0.68 -6.89 23.13
N ASP A 242 -0.84 -5.81 23.89
CA ASP A 242 0.04 -4.64 23.84
C ASP A 242 1.50 -4.92 24.24
N ASN A 243 1.75 -5.81 25.20
CA ASN A 243 3.12 -6.22 25.57
C ASN A 243 3.84 -7.04 24.47
N GLN A 244 3.09 -7.81 23.69
CA GLN A 244 3.65 -8.83 22.79
C GLN A 244 3.79 -8.31 21.36
N LEU A 245 2.83 -7.50 20.91
CA LEU A 245 2.67 -7.15 19.50
C LEU A 245 2.94 -5.68 19.19
N ALA A 246 3.03 -4.80 20.20
CA ALA A 246 3.22 -3.37 20.00
C ALA A 246 4.60 -2.89 20.49
N LEU A 247 5.31 -2.20 19.60
CA LEU A 247 6.62 -1.60 19.86
C LEU A 247 6.60 -0.60 21.03
N ASP A 248 5.51 0.15 21.13
CA ASP A 248 5.26 1.21 22.11
C ASP A 248 4.31 0.78 23.24
N GLN A 249 4.10 -0.53 23.42
CA GLN A 249 3.23 -1.09 24.46
C GLN A 249 1.77 -0.62 24.33
N GLY A 250 1.33 -0.33 23.10
CA GLY A 250 -0.06 -0.09 22.71
C GLY A 250 -0.48 1.38 22.72
N ALA A 251 0.44 2.32 22.89
CA ALA A 251 0.14 3.76 22.92
C ALA A 251 -0.49 4.24 21.59
N GLN A 252 0.13 3.94 20.45
CA GLN A 252 -0.34 4.28 19.11
C GLN A 252 -1.64 3.56 18.77
N ALA A 253 -1.78 2.28 19.16
CA ALA A 253 -3.03 1.54 18.97
C ALA A 253 -4.21 2.24 19.69
N ARG A 254 -3.97 2.72 20.91
CA ARG A 254 -4.96 3.47 21.71
C ARG A 254 -5.25 4.85 21.15
N GLY A 255 -4.18 5.57 20.77
CA GLY A 255 -4.28 6.89 20.15
C GLY A 255 -5.11 6.83 18.87
N GLN A 256 -4.82 5.86 18.00
CA GLN A 256 -5.58 5.65 16.77
C GLN A 256 -7.02 5.22 17.05
N LEU A 257 -7.28 4.36 18.04
CA LEU A 257 -8.64 3.94 18.39
C LEU A 257 -9.52 5.13 18.84
N LEU A 258 -8.95 6.12 19.53
CA LEU A 258 -9.63 7.38 19.85
C LEU A 258 -10.00 8.15 18.57
N LEU A 259 -9.07 8.29 17.63
CA LEU A 259 -9.28 8.99 16.34
C LEU A 259 -10.27 8.23 15.42
N ASP A 260 -10.24 6.91 15.43
CA ASP A 260 -11.18 6.05 14.70
C ASP A 260 -12.59 6.18 15.30
N THR A 261 -12.69 6.30 16.62
CA THR A 261 -13.96 6.59 17.30
C THR A 261 -14.50 7.96 16.89
N LEU A 262 -13.67 9.01 16.85
CA LEU A 262 -14.09 10.32 16.32
C LEU A 262 -14.58 10.24 14.87
N SER A 263 -13.89 9.46 14.04
CA SER A 263 -14.26 9.25 12.64
C SER A 263 -15.62 8.55 12.52
N MET A 264 -15.89 7.53 13.36
CA MET A 264 -17.18 6.86 13.45
C MET A 264 -18.29 7.83 13.90
N LEU A 265 -18.06 8.57 14.99
CA LEU A 265 -19.01 9.54 15.52
C LEU A 265 -19.30 10.65 14.52
N LYS A 266 -18.29 11.11 13.75
CA LYS A 266 -18.48 12.12 12.71
C LYS A 266 -19.42 11.63 11.61
N LYS A 267 -19.24 10.39 11.13
CA LYS A 267 -20.16 9.79 10.15
C LYS A 267 -21.59 9.68 10.71
N ALA A 268 -21.73 9.21 11.95
CA ALA A 268 -23.03 9.13 12.61
C ALA A 268 -23.69 10.52 12.77
N ASN A 269 -22.90 11.52 13.16
CA ASN A 269 -23.33 12.91 13.30
C ASN A 269 -23.81 13.54 11.98
N GLU A 270 -23.22 13.13 10.86
CA GLU A 270 -23.60 13.57 9.52
C GLU A 270 -24.80 12.80 8.94
N GLY A 271 -25.32 11.80 9.66
CA GLY A 271 -26.39 10.92 9.19
C GLY A 271 -25.94 9.95 8.11
N ALA A 272 -24.62 9.74 7.96
CA ALA A 272 -24.07 8.75 7.04
C ALA A 272 -24.25 7.33 7.58
N GLU A 273 -24.29 6.36 6.66
CA GLU A 273 -24.31 4.95 7.03
C GLU A 273 -22.99 4.57 7.72
N VAL A 274 -23.11 3.92 8.89
CA VAL A 274 -21.99 3.39 9.66
C VAL A 274 -22.19 1.89 9.81
N VAL A 275 -21.30 1.13 9.20
CA VAL A 275 -21.26 -0.34 9.21
C VAL A 275 -19.82 -0.76 9.41
N HIS A 276 -19.61 -1.75 10.28
CA HIS A 276 -18.31 -2.39 10.49
C HIS A 276 -18.45 -3.91 10.37
N HIS A 277 -17.47 -4.53 9.73
CA HIS A 277 -17.39 -5.98 9.61
C HIS A 277 -16.69 -6.57 10.83
N ASP A 278 -17.41 -7.40 11.60
CA ASP A 278 -16.86 -8.17 12.71
C ASP A 278 -16.30 -9.49 12.20
N ALA A 279 -14.97 -9.55 12.09
CA ALA A 279 -14.27 -10.74 11.59
C ALA A 279 -14.45 -11.97 12.51
N GLN A 280 -14.82 -11.79 13.79
CA GLN A 280 -15.07 -12.91 14.68
C GLN A 280 -16.36 -13.65 14.34
N THR A 281 -17.41 -12.91 13.98
CA THR A 281 -18.73 -13.48 13.65
C THR A 281 -18.99 -13.57 12.14
N ASP A 282 -18.05 -13.07 11.32
CA ASP A 282 -18.16 -12.97 9.85
C ASP A 282 -19.44 -12.25 9.42
N ALA A 283 -19.73 -11.11 10.09
CA ALA A 283 -20.97 -10.37 9.90
C ALA A 283 -20.75 -8.86 9.89
N ASP A 284 -21.51 -8.18 9.02
CA ASP A 284 -21.59 -6.72 9.00
C ASP A 284 -22.60 -6.23 10.05
N VAL A 285 -22.13 -5.38 10.96
CA VAL A 285 -22.94 -4.78 12.03
C VAL A 285 -23.19 -3.32 11.73
N THR A 286 -24.45 -2.95 11.55
CA THR A 286 -24.89 -1.56 11.37
C THR A 286 -24.91 -0.81 12.70
N LEU A 287 -24.79 0.51 12.67
CA LEU A 287 -24.91 1.35 13.88
C LEU A 287 -26.25 1.17 14.60
N ALA A 288 -27.35 0.91 13.88
CA ALA A 288 -28.64 0.63 14.48
C ALA A 288 -28.63 -0.69 15.29
N GLN A 289 -27.95 -1.72 14.78
CA GLN A 289 -27.76 -2.98 15.52
C GLN A 289 -26.79 -2.79 16.68
N ALA A 290 -25.71 -2.02 16.48
CA ALA A 290 -24.73 -1.74 17.52
C ALA A 290 -25.33 -1.01 18.73
N LEU A 291 -26.26 -0.07 18.49
CA LEU A 291 -26.94 0.74 19.53
C LEU A 291 -28.22 0.09 20.09
N ALA A 292 -28.64 -1.06 19.57
CA ALA A 292 -29.85 -1.73 20.05
C ALA A 292 -29.72 -2.04 21.56
N ASN A 293 -30.83 -1.88 22.31
CA ASN A 293 -30.88 -2.11 23.76
C ASN A 293 -30.11 -3.39 24.15
N GLN A 294 -29.09 -3.22 24.99
CA GLN A 294 -28.36 -4.35 25.56
C GLN A 294 -28.88 -4.60 26.98
N ASP A 295 -29.17 -5.87 27.29
CA ASP A 295 -29.29 -6.31 28.67
C ASP A 295 -28.05 -5.84 29.47
N PRO A 296 -28.16 -5.62 30.79
CA PRO A 296 -27.02 -5.19 31.59
C PRO A 296 -25.82 -6.11 31.35
N LEU A 297 -24.69 -5.53 30.94
CA LEU A 297 -23.48 -6.31 30.72
C LEU A 297 -23.05 -6.96 32.05
N PRO A 298 -22.47 -8.18 32.02
CA PRO A 298 -22.09 -8.88 33.23
C PRO A 298 -21.25 -8.01 34.17
N GLY A 299 -21.68 -7.88 35.43
CA GLY A 299 -21.02 -7.07 36.45
C GLY A 299 -21.45 -5.60 36.50
N LEU A 300 -22.29 -5.13 35.58
CA LEU A 300 -22.96 -3.83 35.68
C LEU A 300 -24.39 -4.00 36.20
N THR A 301 -24.79 -3.13 37.13
CA THR A 301 -26.13 -3.17 37.76
C THR A 301 -27.16 -2.29 37.06
N GLU A 302 -26.71 -1.37 36.19
CA GLU A 302 -27.56 -0.41 35.51
C GLU A 302 -27.72 -0.79 34.03
N GLY A 303 -28.98 -0.86 33.58
CA GLY A 303 -29.28 -1.06 32.16
C GLY A 303 -29.04 0.21 31.35
N THR A 304 -28.79 0.06 30.06
CA THR A 304 -28.68 1.21 29.13
C THR A 304 -29.98 1.40 28.34
N ALA A 305 -30.25 2.64 27.95
CA ALA A 305 -31.35 2.96 27.05
C ALA A 305 -30.86 2.88 25.61
N GLY A 306 -31.76 2.57 24.69
CA GLY A 306 -31.45 2.51 23.27
C GLY A 306 -31.38 3.90 22.68
N LEU A 307 -30.34 4.15 21.90
CA LEU A 307 -30.29 5.27 20.96
C LEU A 307 -30.51 4.73 19.54
N SER A 308 -31.16 5.51 18.70
CA SER A 308 -31.17 5.26 17.27
C SER A 308 -30.06 6.05 16.57
N PRO A 309 -29.60 5.64 15.38
CA PRO A 309 -28.68 6.47 14.59
C PRO A 309 -29.17 7.90 14.36
N ALA A 310 -30.50 8.09 14.23
CA ALA A 310 -31.10 9.41 14.05
C ALA A 310 -30.92 10.32 15.26
N ASP A 311 -30.82 9.76 16.47
CA ASP A 311 -30.63 10.53 17.70
C ASP A 311 -29.23 11.15 17.79
N LEU A 312 -28.26 10.66 17.01
CA LEU A 312 -26.86 11.11 16.97
C LEU A 312 -26.61 12.24 15.96
N VAL A 313 -27.52 12.46 15.01
CA VAL A 313 -27.34 13.43 13.92
C VAL A 313 -27.28 14.86 14.47
N GLY A 314 -26.20 15.58 14.15
CA GLY A 314 -25.98 16.97 14.57
C GLY A 314 -25.76 17.18 16.07
N ARG A 315 -25.35 16.15 16.82
CA ARG A 315 -25.19 16.18 18.29
C ARG A 315 -23.76 16.33 18.78
N PHE A 316 -22.77 16.15 17.92
CA PHE A 316 -21.36 16.21 18.29
C PHE A 316 -20.69 17.45 17.67
N ASP A 317 -20.03 18.26 18.50
CA ASP A 317 -19.20 19.40 18.11
C ASP A 317 -17.74 18.99 18.04
N PHE A 318 -17.27 18.63 16.84
CA PHE A 318 -15.88 18.26 16.60
C PHE A 318 -14.92 19.45 16.53
N SER A 319 -15.38 20.67 16.81
CA SER A 319 -14.52 21.85 16.98
C SER A 319 -13.99 22.02 18.42
N ASN A 320 -14.48 21.22 19.37
CA ASN A 320 -14.08 21.27 20.78
C ASN A 320 -14.04 19.84 21.38
N ILE A 321 -12.87 19.20 21.32
CA ILE A 321 -12.69 17.79 21.70
C ILE A 321 -11.75 17.67 22.91
N GLY A 322 -12.22 16.98 23.95
CA GLY A 322 -11.45 16.61 25.14
C GLY A 322 -11.16 15.11 25.19
N MET A 323 -10.02 14.72 25.76
CA MET A 323 -9.69 13.30 25.94
C MET A 323 -9.11 13.03 27.34
N MET A 324 -9.60 11.98 28.01
CA MET A 324 -9.01 11.46 29.25
C MET A 324 -8.57 10.03 29.03
N GLY A 325 -7.37 9.71 29.52
CA GLY A 325 -6.81 8.38 29.44
C GLY A 325 -6.19 7.96 30.75
N HIS A 326 -6.48 6.76 31.24
CA HIS A 326 -5.88 6.21 32.46
C HIS A 326 -4.71 5.28 32.16
N SER A 327 -3.59 5.35 32.90
CA SER A 327 -2.47 4.41 32.77
C SER A 327 -1.89 4.37 31.36
N ARG A 328 -1.84 3.21 30.69
CA ARG A 328 -1.52 3.09 29.24
C ARG A 328 -2.50 3.83 28.35
N GLY A 329 -3.74 4.02 28.80
CA GLY A 329 -4.69 4.93 28.16
C GLY A 329 -4.27 6.39 28.27
N GLY A 330 -3.56 6.77 29.34
CA GLY A 330 -3.02 8.12 29.54
C GLY A 330 -1.91 8.45 28.54
N GLU A 331 -1.02 7.49 28.29
CA GLU A 331 -0.10 7.56 27.14
C GLU A 331 -0.85 7.46 25.80
N GLY A 332 -1.95 6.72 25.75
CA GLY A 332 -2.83 6.67 24.57
C GLY A 332 -3.44 8.02 24.19
N VAL A 333 -3.81 8.89 25.15
CA VAL A 333 -4.32 10.23 24.83
C VAL A 333 -3.22 11.23 24.46
N THR A 334 -1.99 11.07 24.97
CA THR A 334 -0.85 11.85 24.46
C THR A 334 -0.47 11.41 23.06
N SER A 335 -0.51 10.09 22.79
CA SER A 335 -0.37 9.53 21.43
C SER A 335 -1.47 10.02 20.48
N ALA A 336 -2.73 10.08 20.93
CA ALA A 336 -3.81 10.66 20.12
C ALA A 336 -3.51 12.13 19.75
N ALA A 337 -2.97 12.93 20.68
CA ALA A 337 -2.63 14.33 20.42
C ALA A 337 -1.49 14.48 19.39
N THR A 338 -0.43 13.66 19.48
CA THR A 338 0.69 13.69 18.53
C THR A 338 0.28 13.16 17.16
N LEU A 339 -0.40 12.01 17.10
CA LEU A 339 -0.95 11.45 15.85
C LEU A 339 -1.89 12.44 15.15
N ASN A 340 -2.75 13.11 15.93
CA ASN A 340 -3.68 14.10 15.42
C ASN A 340 -2.96 15.28 14.73
N GLN A 341 -1.85 15.76 15.29
CA GLN A 341 -1.08 16.85 14.70
C GLN A 341 -0.21 16.43 13.52
N GLY A 342 0.08 15.13 13.38
CA GLY A 342 0.66 14.56 12.15
C GLY A 342 -0.34 14.44 10.99
N LEU A 343 -1.64 14.70 11.21
CA LEU A 343 -2.63 14.69 10.14
C LEU A 343 -2.53 15.95 9.28
N GLU A 344 -2.85 15.81 7.98
CA GLU A 344 -3.04 16.96 7.08
C GLU A 344 -4.17 17.89 7.58
N LYS A 345 -5.18 17.31 8.24
CA LYS A 345 -6.31 18.04 8.84
C LYS A 345 -6.56 17.55 10.26
N PRO A 346 -5.83 18.10 11.24
CA PRO A 346 -6.00 17.75 12.64
C PRO A 346 -7.42 18.03 13.15
N TRP A 347 -7.95 17.12 13.95
CA TRP A 347 -9.13 17.34 14.79
C TRP A 347 -8.87 18.45 15.79
N LYS A 348 -9.90 19.21 16.18
CA LYS A 348 -9.79 20.29 17.16
C LYS A 348 -9.80 19.73 18.59
N ILE A 349 -8.73 19.02 18.95
CA ILE A 349 -8.44 18.60 20.33
C ILE A 349 -8.03 19.84 21.12
N THR A 350 -8.83 20.18 22.13
CA THR A 350 -8.71 21.40 22.94
C THR A 350 -8.33 21.11 24.39
N SER A 351 -8.33 19.84 24.80
CA SER A 351 -8.01 19.43 26.17
C SER A 351 -7.59 17.97 26.25
N ILE A 352 -6.53 17.67 26.99
CA ILE A 352 -6.17 16.28 27.35
C ILE A 352 -5.90 16.12 28.84
N LEU A 353 -6.23 14.95 29.38
CA LEU A 353 -5.96 14.57 30.77
C LEU A 353 -5.41 13.15 30.86
N PRO A 354 -4.07 12.99 30.90
CA PRO A 354 -3.44 11.74 31.30
C PRO A 354 -3.61 11.49 32.82
N LEU A 355 -4.32 10.44 33.20
CA LEU A 355 -4.57 10.01 34.58
C LEU A 355 -3.67 8.82 34.92
N ALA A 356 -2.90 8.91 36.01
CA ALA A 356 -1.90 7.93 36.44
C ALA A 356 -1.10 7.31 35.28
N PRO A 357 -0.59 8.11 34.33
CA PRO A 357 -0.17 7.56 33.04
C PRO A 357 1.21 6.88 33.12
N VAL A 358 1.41 5.87 32.27
CA VAL A 358 2.75 5.45 31.86
C VAL A 358 3.33 6.46 30.86
N ASP A 359 4.62 6.36 30.54
CA ASP A 359 5.31 7.23 29.58
C ASP A 359 6.45 6.47 28.88
N PHE A 360 6.12 5.39 28.18
CA PHE A 360 7.11 4.51 27.59
C PHE A 360 7.83 5.13 26.39
N ALA A 361 7.11 5.88 25.56
CA ALA A 361 7.60 6.55 24.35
C ALA A 361 8.04 8.00 24.59
N ARG A 362 7.87 8.53 25.82
CA ARG A 362 8.34 9.87 26.22
C ARG A 362 7.93 10.97 25.24
N MET A 363 6.63 11.06 25.02
CA MET A 363 6.03 11.96 24.03
C MET A 363 5.94 13.39 24.55
N THR A 364 6.31 14.36 23.72
CA THR A 364 6.06 15.78 23.97
C THR A 364 4.79 16.23 23.25
N VAL A 365 3.94 16.96 23.95
CA VAL A 365 2.62 17.36 23.46
C VAL A 365 2.57 18.87 23.22
N PRO A 366 2.38 19.33 21.96
CA PRO A 366 2.20 20.74 21.66
C PRO A 366 0.75 21.21 21.59
N ASN A 367 0.57 22.51 21.81
CA ASN A 367 -0.62 23.31 21.48
C ASN A 367 -1.96 22.88 22.13
N VAL A 368 -1.94 21.98 23.11
CA VAL A 368 -3.15 21.55 23.83
C VAL A 368 -2.91 21.66 25.35
N PRO A 369 -3.83 22.29 26.11
CA PRO A 369 -3.79 22.23 27.56
C PRO A 369 -3.75 20.78 28.04
N MET A 370 -2.84 20.48 28.96
CA MET A 370 -2.63 19.15 29.49
C MET A 370 -2.61 19.16 31.02
N ASN A 371 -3.39 18.27 31.63
CA ASN A 371 -3.34 18.00 33.06
C ASN A 371 -2.96 16.55 33.33
N VAL A 372 -1.83 16.33 33.99
CA VAL A 372 -1.39 14.99 34.43
C VAL A 372 -1.77 14.80 35.89
N VAL A 373 -2.61 13.80 36.18
CA VAL A 373 -2.98 13.44 37.56
C VAL A 373 -2.13 12.25 38.02
N LEU A 374 -1.38 12.42 39.10
CA LEU A 374 -0.37 11.47 39.59
C LEU A 374 -0.72 10.97 41.02
N PRO A 375 -1.07 9.68 41.20
CA PRO A 375 -1.39 9.12 42.52
C PRO A 375 -0.13 8.80 43.33
N TYR A 376 0.01 9.34 44.55
CA TYR A 376 1.24 9.13 45.33
C TYR A 376 1.51 7.67 45.73
N CYS A 377 0.44 6.96 46.08
CA CYS A 377 0.47 5.53 46.42
C CYS A 377 0.21 4.67 45.17
N ASP A 378 0.68 5.08 43.99
CA ASP A 378 0.68 4.20 42.82
C ASP A 378 1.62 3.00 43.06
N GLY A 379 1.05 1.79 43.10
CA GLY A 379 1.79 0.54 43.21
C GLY A 379 2.03 -0.16 41.86
N ASP A 380 1.34 0.31 40.81
CA ASP A 380 1.41 -0.24 39.45
C ASP A 380 2.46 0.51 38.61
N VAL A 381 2.30 1.84 38.46
CA VAL A 381 3.26 2.75 37.83
C VAL A 381 4.05 3.49 38.91
N SER A 382 4.72 2.71 39.76
CA SER A 382 5.28 3.22 41.03
C SER A 382 6.36 4.30 40.89
N ASN A 383 6.97 4.46 39.72
CA ASN A 383 7.94 5.52 39.42
C ASN A 383 7.32 6.82 38.89
N GLN A 384 6.01 6.88 38.70
CA GLN A 384 5.28 8.08 38.28
C GLN A 384 5.88 8.73 37.03
N GLN A 385 6.34 7.91 36.08
CA GLN A 385 6.97 8.35 34.83
C GLN A 385 6.11 9.32 34.01
N GLY A 386 4.78 9.33 34.22
CA GLY A 386 3.88 10.36 33.71
C GLY A 386 4.29 11.81 33.98
N GLN A 387 5.11 12.06 35.01
CA GLN A 387 5.66 13.39 35.29
C GLN A 387 6.46 13.96 34.11
N HIS A 388 7.13 13.11 33.34
CA HIS A 388 7.90 13.52 32.16
C HIS A 388 7.04 14.23 31.12
N MET A 389 5.77 13.83 30.95
CA MET A 389 4.86 14.44 29.98
C MET A 389 4.78 15.97 30.19
N LEU A 390 4.78 16.42 31.45
CA LEU A 390 4.80 17.84 31.80
C LEU A 390 6.18 18.46 31.60
N ASP A 391 7.20 17.80 32.14
CA ASP A 391 8.56 18.33 32.19
C ASP A 391 9.16 18.49 30.78
N ASP A 392 8.92 17.54 29.89
CA ASP A 392 9.46 17.55 28.53
C ASP A 392 8.63 18.48 27.62
N SER A 393 7.31 18.57 27.82
CA SER A 393 6.45 19.40 26.96
C SER A 393 6.58 20.90 27.23
N ARG A 394 6.92 21.34 28.45
CA ARG A 394 6.84 22.75 28.88
C ARG A 394 7.64 23.75 28.02
N TYR A 395 8.72 23.30 27.38
CA TYR A 395 9.57 24.13 26.50
C TYR A 395 9.87 23.46 25.15
N ALA A 396 9.20 22.34 24.83
CA ALA A 396 9.42 21.65 23.56
C ALA A 396 8.88 22.43 22.34
N PHE A 397 7.91 23.32 22.57
CA PHE A 397 7.20 24.07 21.55
C PHE A 397 6.93 25.51 21.97
N ASP A 398 6.78 26.40 20.98
CA ASP A 398 6.33 27.78 21.19
C ASP A 398 4.80 27.83 21.18
N ASP A 399 4.19 27.38 22.27
CA ASP A 399 2.74 27.33 22.43
C ASP A 399 2.23 28.13 23.64
N ASP A 400 0.93 28.41 23.63
CA ASP A 400 0.27 29.24 24.61
C ASP A 400 -0.79 28.43 25.37
N VAL A 401 -0.37 27.38 26.08
CA VAL A 401 -1.29 26.47 26.79
C VAL A 401 -0.83 26.17 28.21
N LEU A 402 -1.81 25.95 29.10
CA LEU A 402 -1.58 25.55 30.48
C LEU A 402 -1.11 24.09 30.54
N ARG A 403 -0.03 23.86 31.29
CA ARG A 403 0.42 22.53 31.69
C ARG A 403 0.28 22.40 33.19
N SER A 404 -0.52 21.43 33.64
CA SER A 404 -0.86 21.22 35.05
C SER A 404 -0.46 19.81 35.48
N GLY A 405 0.10 19.69 36.67
CA GLY A 405 0.39 18.43 37.35
C GLY A 405 -0.31 18.42 38.70
N VAL A 406 -1.19 17.44 38.91
CA VAL A 406 -1.94 17.26 40.15
C VAL A 406 -1.46 15.98 40.84
N TRP A 407 -0.89 16.12 42.02
CA TRP A 407 -0.48 15.01 42.88
C TRP A 407 -1.58 14.72 43.89
N MET A 408 -2.21 13.54 43.76
CA MET A 408 -3.23 13.08 44.70
C MET A 408 -2.59 12.19 45.76
N MET A 409 -2.38 12.72 46.95
CA MET A 409 -1.76 11.97 48.03
C MET A 409 -2.71 10.90 48.55
N GLY A 410 -2.19 9.71 48.85
CA GLY A 410 -2.99 8.57 49.31
C GLY A 410 -3.76 7.81 48.22
N ALA A 411 -3.91 8.36 47.03
CA ALA A 411 -4.50 7.65 45.90
C ALA A 411 -3.56 6.56 45.39
N ASN A 412 -4.12 5.41 45.00
CA ASN A 412 -3.40 4.37 44.25
C ASN A 412 -3.71 4.41 42.76
N HIS A 413 -3.23 3.43 42.00
CA HIS A 413 -3.48 3.37 40.56
C HIS A 413 -4.97 3.16 40.22
N ASN A 414 -5.62 2.19 40.86
CA ASN A 414 -6.85 1.62 40.31
C ASN A 414 -8.14 2.38 40.67
N PHE A 415 -8.23 2.98 41.85
CA PHE A 415 -9.54 3.33 42.43
C PHE A 415 -10.19 4.59 41.83
N TYR A 416 -9.61 5.17 40.78
CA TYR A 416 -10.25 6.22 39.97
C TYR A 416 -11.41 5.71 39.11
N ASN A 417 -11.59 4.40 39.02
CA ASN A 417 -12.60 3.77 38.18
C ASN A 417 -13.35 2.68 38.95
N THR A 418 -14.62 2.45 38.64
CA THR A 418 -15.43 1.44 39.36
C THR A 418 -15.12 0.02 38.94
N VAL A 419 -14.69 -0.19 37.68
CA VAL A 419 -14.32 -1.51 37.14
C VAL A 419 -12.91 -1.89 37.65
N TRP A 420 -12.66 -3.17 37.88
CA TRP A 420 -11.41 -3.66 38.50
C TRP A 420 -11.10 -3.14 39.93
N THR A 421 -11.99 -2.34 40.53
CA THR A 421 -11.82 -1.80 41.88
C THR A 421 -12.50 -2.70 42.93
N PRO A 422 -11.78 -3.16 43.97
CA PRO A 422 -12.35 -3.95 45.06
C PRO A 422 -13.51 -3.23 45.75
N GLY A 423 -14.59 -3.95 46.00
CA GLY A 423 -15.81 -3.40 46.61
C GLY A 423 -16.69 -2.58 45.66
N LYS A 424 -16.23 -2.30 44.44
CA LYS A 424 -17.00 -1.62 43.37
C LYS A 424 -17.37 -2.56 42.23
N TYR A 425 -16.49 -3.50 41.88
CA TYR A 425 -16.73 -4.50 40.85
C TYR A 425 -16.48 -5.93 41.38
N ALA A 426 -17.08 -6.92 40.72
CA ALA A 426 -17.09 -8.30 41.22
C ALA A 426 -15.97 -9.18 40.65
N TYR A 427 -15.36 -8.79 39.52
CA TYR A 427 -14.48 -9.66 38.74
C TYR A 427 -13.11 -9.04 38.49
N SER A 428 -12.05 -9.83 38.62
CA SER A 428 -10.66 -9.43 38.31
C SER A 428 -10.23 -8.10 38.95
N VAL A 429 -10.64 -7.87 40.20
CA VAL A 429 -10.32 -6.65 40.96
C VAL A 429 -8.98 -6.75 41.68
N SER A 430 -8.30 -5.61 41.87
CA SER A 430 -7.01 -5.59 42.57
C SER A 430 -6.75 -4.27 43.31
N ASP A 431 -6.10 -4.37 44.47
CA ASP A 431 -5.36 -3.27 45.10
C ASP A 431 -3.87 -3.49 44.76
N ASP A 432 -3.29 -2.55 44.04
CA ASP A 432 -1.91 -2.50 43.53
C ASP A 432 -0.84 -2.37 44.64
N TRP A 433 -1.23 -2.03 45.88
CA TRP A 433 -0.38 -2.19 47.07
C TRP A 433 -0.56 -3.53 47.78
N GLY A 434 -1.50 -4.35 47.31
CA GLY A 434 -1.88 -5.62 47.90
C GLY A 434 -2.79 -5.46 49.11
N ALA A 435 -3.93 -6.17 49.10
CA ALA A 435 -4.95 -6.11 50.15
C ALA A 435 -4.46 -6.53 51.56
N THR A 436 -3.26 -7.08 51.67
CA THR A 436 -2.62 -7.51 52.91
C THR A 436 -1.45 -6.63 53.35
N SER A 437 -1.06 -5.62 52.57
CA SER A 437 0.12 -4.82 52.87
C SER A 437 -0.05 -4.00 54.15
N THR A 438 0.99 -4.06 54.98
CA THR A 438 1.12 -3.33 56.25
C THR A 438 2.13 -2.18 56.12
N ASP A 439 2.44 -1.75 54.89
CA ASP A 439 3.29 -0.57 54.69
C ASP A 439 2.72 0.64 55.45
N ALA A 440 3.59 1.35 56.17
CA ALA A 440 3.16 2.37 57.12
C ALA A 440 2.48 3.59 56.46
N VAL A 441 2.73 3.83 55.17
CA VAL A 441 2.25 5.02 54.42
C VAL A 441 1.16 4.65 53.43
N CYS A 442 1.37 3.63 52.61
CA CYS A 442 0.46 3.26 51.51
C CYS A 442 -0.20 1.88 51.68
N GLY A 443 0.13 1.14 52.74
CA GLY A 443 -0.45 -0.18 53.00
C GLY A 443 -1.89 -0.09 53.52
N PRO A 444 -2.88 -0.74 52.89
CA PRO A 444 -4.29 -0.62 53.27
C PRO A 444 -4.61 -1.21 54.66
N ARG A 445 -3.70 -1.97 55.29
CA ARG A 445 -3.86 -2.50 56.65
C ARG A 445 -3.09 -1.74 57.73
N SER A 446 -2.32 -0.72 57.38
CA SER A 446 -1.63 0.10 58.39
C SER A 446 -2.61 1.08 59.03
N GLU A 447 -2.53 1.28 60.35
CA GLU A 447 -3.36 2.27 61.06
C GLU A 447 -2.88 3.71 60.83
N THR A 448 -1.66 3.90 60.34
CA THR A 448 -1.01 5.20 60.13
C THR A 448 -0.92 5.61 58.66
N ASN A 449 -1.59 4.87 57.77
CA ASN A 449 -1.50 5.10 56.34
C ASN A 449 -2.22 6.41 55.94
N ILE A 450 -1.83 6.96 54.78
CA ILE A 450 -2.45 8.16 54.19
C ILE A 450 -3.45 7.81 53.07
N ARG A 451 -3.81 6.53 52.89
CA ARG A 451 -4.59 6.04 51.74
C ARG A 451 -5.99 6.65 51.70
N LEU A 452 -6.39 7.08 50.51
CA LEU A 452 -7.79 7.37 50.23
C LEU A 452 -8.58 6.05 50.14
N SER A 453 -9.83 6.07 50.62
CA SER A 453 -10.75 4.96 50.38
C SER A 453 -11.10 4.88 48.88
N ALA A 454 -11.62 3.74 48.43
CA ALA A 454 -12.05 3.58 47.04
C ALA A 454 -13.12 4.61 46.64
N ASP A 455 -14.03 4.96 47.55
CA ASP A 455 -15.03 6.02 47.34
C ASP A 455 -14.38 7.41 47.25
N ALA A 456 -13.55 7.77 48.22
CA ALA A 456 -12.92 9.09 48.25
C ALA A 456 -12.01 9.33 47.02
N GLN A 457 -11.29 8.29 46.58
CA GLN A 457 -10.47 8.39 45.37
C GLN A 457 -11.32 8.50 44.10
N TYR A 458 -12.43 7.77 44.02
CA TYR A 458 -13.35 7.85 42.88
C TYR A 458 -14.02 9.23 42.79
N ASP A 459 -14.43 9.79 43.92
CA ASP A 459 -15.04 11.11 44.03
C ASP A 459 -14.02 12.21 43.67
N ALA A 460 -12.80 12.13 44.20
CA ALA A 460 -11.71 13.03 43.84
C ALA A 460 -11.35 12.93 42.34
N GLY A 461 -11.27 11.72 41.80
CA GLY A 461 -11.08 11.50 40.37
C GLY A 461 -12.16 12.16 39.53
N THR A 462 -13.43 11.96 39.91
CA THR A 462 -14.59 12.55 39.23
C THR A 462 -14.53 14.08 39.26
N ALA A 463 -14.23 14.67 40.41
CA ALA A 463 -14.12 16.12 40.57
C ALA A 463 -13.01 16.72 39.68
N TYR A 464 -11.80 16.13 39.69
CA TYR A 464 -10.67 16.67 38.92
C TYR A 464 -10.80 16.45 37.42
N MET A 465 -11.34 15.29 36.99
CA MET A 465 -11.60 15.05 35.57
C MET A 465 -12.70 15.98 35.04
N ALA A 466 -13.82 16.11 35.75
CA ALA A 466 -14.90 17.02 35.35
C ALA A 466 -14.46 18.48 35.38
N GLY A 467 -13.76 18.91 36.45
CA GLY A 467 -13.28 20.28 36.63
C GLY A 467 -12.33 20.71 35.51
N TRP A 468 -11.44 19.82 35.07
CA TRP A 468 -10.50 20.11 33.99
C TRP A 468 -11.21 20.37 32.65
N PHE A 469 -12.15 19.51 32.24
CA PHE A 469 -12.88 19.71 30.99
C PHE A 469 -13.85 20.90 31.06
N ARG A 470 -14.48 21.12 32.22
CA ARG A 470 -15.31 22.32 32.45
C ARG A 470 -14.49 23.60 32.35
N LEU A 471 -13.26 23.62 32.88
CA LEU A 471 -12.33 24.73 32.76
C LEU A 471 -11.86 24.97 31.31
N THR A 472 -11.33 23.93 30.68
CA THR A 472 -10.60 24.06 29.40
C THR A 472 -11.52 24.10 28.18
N MET A 473 -12.67 23.43 28.24
CA MET A 473 -13.62 23.35 27.13
C MET A 473 -14.89 24.15 27.38
N GLY A 474 -15.30 24.30 28.65
CA GLY A 474 -16.51 25.03 29.07
C GLY A 474 -16.27 26.48 29.49
N ASP A 475 -15.01 26.90 29.59
CA ASP A 475 -14.59 28.22 30.07
C ASP A 475 -15.02 28.55 31.52
N GLU A 476 -15.25 27.52 32.34
CA GLU A 476 -15.65 27.66 33.73
C GLU A 476 -14.44 28.01 34.63
N LYS A 477 -14.06 29.29 34.60
CA LYS A 477 -12.83 29.80 35.26
C LYS A 477 -12.79 29.63 36.78
N GLN A 478 -13.92 29.39 37.44
CA GLN A 478 -13.92 29.11 38.87
C GLN A 478 -13.14 27.84 39.25
N PHE A 479 -12.86 26.94 38.29
CA PHE A 479 -12.04 25.75 38.53
C PHE A 479 -10.55 25.94 38.23
N LEU A 480 -10.13 27.10 37.73
CA LEU A 480 -8.73 27.39 37.43
C LEU A 480 -7.78 27.21 38.63
N PRO A 481 -8.15 27.62 39.86
CA PRO A 481 -7.31 27.44 41.05
C PRO A 481 -6.96 25.97 41.39
N MET A 482 -7.72 24.99 40.85
CA MET A 482 -7.36 23.58 41.01
C MET A 482 -6.11 23.18 40.21
N PHE A 483 -5.76 23.94 39.16
CA PHE A 483 -4.81 23.53 38.11
C PHE A 483 -3.73 24.56 37.78
N ASP A 484 -3.78 25.76 38.35
CA ASP A 484 -2.80 26.83 38.09
C ASP A 484 -1.62 26.84 39.09
N GLY A 485 -1.63 25.90 40.04
CA GLY A 485 -0.61 25.76 41.07
C GLY A 485 -0.94 26.41 42.42
N SER A 486 -2.08 27.10 42.57
CA SER A 486 -2.55 27.52 43.91
C SER A 486 -2.99 26.32 44.77
N ALA A 487 -3.40 25.23 44.13
CA ALA A 487 -3.82 23.97 44.75
C ALA A 487 -5.08 24.10 45.62
N GLU A 488 -6.05 24.90 45.20
CA GLU A 488 -7.37 24.91 45.85
C GLU A 488 -8.10 23.58 45.61
N VAL A 489 -8.77 23.10 46.65
CA VAL A 489 -9.47 21.79 46.64
C VAL A 489 -10.96 22.01 46.87
N PRO A 490 -11.85 21.40 46.05
CA PRO A 490 -13.29 21.46 46.28
C PRO A 490 -13.69 21.05 47.71
N GLU A 491 -14.43 21.90 48.42
CA GLU A 491 -14.80 21.69 49.82
C GLU A 491 -15.53 20.33 50.03
N VAL A 492 -16.30 19.91 49.03
CA VAL A 492 -17.04 18.63 49.03
C VAL A 492 -16.15 17.40 49.20
N LEU A 493 -14.87 17.48 48.78
CA LEU A 493 -13.93 16.37 48.92
C LEU A 493 -13.39 16.25 50.36
N GLY A 494 -13.65 17.24 51.22
CA GLY A 494 -13.14 17.32 52.58
C GLY A 494 -11.70 17.81 52.59
N THR A 495 -10.81 17.07 53.25
CA THR A 495 -9.41 17.47 53.46
C THR A 495 -8.39 16.50 52.82
N PRO A 496 -8.56 16.04 51.57
CA PRO A 496 -7.52 15.25 50.92
C PRO A 496 -6.31 16.14 50.65
N ASP A 497 -5.10 15.63 50.91
CA ASP A 497 -3.86 16.30 50.52
C ASP A 497 -3.70 16.16 48.99
N ILE A 498 -4.02 17.25 48.27
CA ILE A 498 -3.85 17.35 46.83
C ILE A 498 -2.95 18.54 46.54
N ARG A 499 -1.95 18.33 45.70
CA ARG A 499 -0.92 19.33 45.39
C ARG A 499 -0.94 19.61 43.91
N SER A 500 -0.85 20.88 43.54
CA SER A 500 -0.86 21.32 42.15
C SER A 500 0.46 22.00 41.80
N MET A 501 0.96 21.73 40.61
CA MET A 501 2.09 22.43 40.01
C MET A 501 1.73 22.74 38.57
N SER A 502 2.09 23.93 38.10
CA SER A 502 1.73 24.34 36.75
C SER A 502 2.90 24.99 36.02
N THR A 503 2.69 25.18 34.73
CA THR A 503 3.44 26.10 33.88
C THR A 503 2.40 26.95 33.18
N ALA A 504 2.32 28.23 33.54
CA ALA A 504 1.39 29.14 32.88
C ALA A 504 1.67 29.23 31.36
N PRO A 505 0.63 29.47 30.53
CA PRO A 505 0.76 29.72 29.10
C PRO A 505 1.78 30.83 28.78
N ALA A 506 2.43 30.77 27.62
CA ALA A 506 3.45 31.74 27.21
C ALA A 506 2.97 33.21 27.24
N SER A 507 1.69 33.46 26.94
CA SER A 507 1.07 34.80 27.01
C SER A 507 1.00 35.35 28.43
N ALA A 508 0.84 34.48 29.43
CA ALA A 508 0.70 34.79 30.86
C ALA A 508 1.99 34.56 31.66
N ARG A 509 3.10 34.25 30.99
CA ARG A 509 4.39 33.91 31.60
C ARG A 509 5.52 34.83 31.14
N ARG A 510 6.44 35.12 32.05
CA ARG A 510 7.73 35.79 31.79
C ARG A 510 8.86 35.01 32.47
N THR A 511 9.43 34.06 31.74
CA THR A 511 10.55 33.25 32.23
C THR A 511 11.79 34.10 32.50
N ILE A 512 12.32 33.99 33.73
CA ILE A 512 13.57 34.63 34.17
C ILE A 512 14.73 33.64 33.99
N ALA A 513 14.58 32.41 34.51
CA ALA A 513 15.54 31.33 34.36
C ALA A 513 14.83 29.97 34.41
N THR A 514 15.08 29.10 33.42
CA THR A 514 14.53 27.73 33.41
C THR A 514 15.28 26.79 34.36
N PHE A 515 16.54 27.11 34.65
CA PHE A 515 17.50 26.26 35.39
C PHE A 515 17.91 24.96 34.67
N GLU A 516 17.62 24.83 33.37
CA GLU A 516 17.96 23.64 32.56
C GLU A 516 19.37 23.67 31.94
N ALA A 517 20.05 24.83 32.00
CA ALA A 517 21.38 25.02 31.43
C ALA A 517 22.17 26.08 32.20
N PRO A 518 23.53 26.04 32.15
CA PRO A 518 24.35 27.08 32.74
C PRO A 518 24.00 28.46 32.16
N SER A 519 23.80 29.45 33.03
CA SER A 519 23.36 30.80 32.64
C SER A 519 24.21 31.86 33.32
N SER A 520 24.58 32.89 32.54
CA SER A 520 25.29 34.07 33.07
C SER A 520 24.43 34.91 34.02
N LEU A 521 23.10 34.68 34.04
CA LEU A 521 22.19 35.31 34.99
C LEU A 521 22.35 34.76 36.41
N VAL A 522 22.82 33.51 36.55
CA VAL A 522 22.90 32.78 37.80
C VAL A 522 24.32 32.89 38.37
N ARG A 523 24.44 33.39 39.60
CA ARG A 523 25.70 33.53 40.35
C ARG A 523 25.58 32.86 41.71
N VAL A 524 26.66 32.27 42.18
CA VAL A 524 26.72 31.61 43.50
C VAL A 524 27.67 32.39 44.41
N GLN A 525 27.32 32.53 45.69
CA GLN A 525 28.14 33.18 46.73
C GLN A 525 28.23 32.33 47.99
N GLY A 526 29.23 32.60 48.84
CA GLY A 526 29.38 31.92 50.14
C GLY A 526 29.93 30.48 50.02
N ALA A 527 29.47 29.59 50.90
CA ALA A 527 29.82 28.17 50.93
C ALA A 527 28.79 27.32 50.18
N ALA A 528 28.45 27.75 48.95
CA ALA A 528 27.41 27.17 48.12
C ALA A 528 27.91 26.72 46.75
N THR A 529 27.19 25.78 46.13
CA THR A 529 27.34 25.36 44.73
C THR A 529 25.98 25.37 44.03
N ALA A 530 25.97 25.68 42.73
CA ALA A 530 24.81 25.52 41.87
C ALA A 530 25.24 24.75 40.62
N THR A 531 24.74 23.52 40.48
CA THR A 531 25.15 22.60 39.42
C THR A 531 23.93 22.19 38.63
N VAL A 532 23.96 22.40 37.31
CA VAL A 532 22.94 21.85 36.42
C VAL A 532 23.14 20.34 36.33
N CYS A 533 22.08 19.59 36.58
CA CYS A 533 22.05 18.15 36.57
C CYS A 533 20.85 17.66 35.77
N ALA A 534 20.88 16.40 35.33
CA ALA A 534 19.75 15.72 34.69
C ALA A 534 19.85 14.22 34.97
N SER A 535 18.73 13.50 34.84
CA SER A 535 18.66 12.04 35.00
C SER A 535 18.99 11.50 36.40
N ALA A 536 18.46 10.31 36.68
CA ALA A 536 18.87 9.48 37.82
C ALA A 536 20.30 8.97 37.63
N GLY A 537 21.03 8.75 38.73
CA GLY A 537 22.34 8.09 38.69
C GLY A 537 22.29 6.66 38.14
N GLY A 538 23.43 6.14 37.67
CA GLY A 538 23.53 4.76 37.19
C GLY A 538 23.16 4.53 35.71
N ARG A 539 23.12 5.59 34.88
CA ARG A 539 22.94 5.47 33.42
C ARG A 539 24.13 4.77 32.76
N THR A 540 23.87 4.06 31.67
CA THR A 540 24.84 3.18 31.03
C THR A 540 25.60 3.84 29.88
N VAL A 541 25.04 4.92 29.32
CA VAL A 541 25.77 5.85 28.45
C VAL A 541 26.24 7.06 29.25
N THR A 542 27.46 7.52 28.96
CA THR A 542 28.01 8.75 29.55
C THR A 542 27.08 9.93 29.30
N GLN A 543 26.58 10.52 30.37
CA GLN A 543 25.68 11.66 30.32
C GLN A 543 26.47 12.97 30.16
N VAL A 544 25.91 13.94 29.44
CA VAL A 544 26.51 15.28 29.28
C VAL A 544 26.44 16.08 30.58
N LEU A 545 25.34 15.92 31.32
CA LEU A 545 25.12 16.53 32.63
C LEU A 545 25.33 15.48 33.74
N PRO A 546 25.80 15.90 34.93
CA PRO A 546 25.84 15.01 36.08
C PRO A 546 24.43 14.58 36.49
N ALA A 547 24.31 13.40 37.12
CA ALA A 547 23.06 12.92 37.69
C ALA A 547 22.55 13.86 38.80
N CYS A 548 21.24 14.07 38.87
CA CYS A 548 20.65 14.92 39.92
C CYS A 548 20.67 14.26 41.30
N THR A 549 20.53 12.94 41.31
CA THR A 549 20.38 12.12 42.50
C THR A 549 21.47 11.05 42.58
N ALA A 550 21.74 10.57 43.79
CA ALA A 550 22.62 9.44 44.02
C ALA A 550 22.08 8.16 43.35
N SER A 551 22.98 7.34 42.82
CA SER A 551 22.64 6.03 42.22
C SER A 551 22.06 5.03 43.21
N THR A 552 22.12 5.31 44.51
CA THR A 552 21.54 4.47 45.58
C THR A 552 20.04 4.72 45.79
N LEU A 553 19.49 5.80 45.23
CA LEU A 553 18.07 6.10 45.33
C LEU A 553 17.32 5.34 44.23
N SER A 554 16.23 4.64 44.58
CA SER A 554 15.37 3.93 43.61
C SER A 554 14.83 4.89 42.56
N THR A 555 14.64 4.42 41.31
CA THR A 555 13.97 5.17 40.25
C THR A 555 12.54 5.53 40.64
N SER A 556 11.88 4.70 41.46
CA SER A 556 10.53 4.97 41.96
C SER A 556 10.44 6.24 42.82
N ALA A 557 11.54 6.64 43.44
CA ALA A 557 11.65 7.85 44.25
C ALA A 557 12.05 9.09 43.43
N GLN A 558 12.13 9.00 42.10
CA GLN A 558 12.67 10.04 41.24
C GLN A 558 11.82 10.31 39.97
N PRO A 559 10.55 10.73 40.09
CA PRO A 559 9.65 10.83 38.93
C PRO A 559 10.09 11.81 37.83
N HIS A 560 10.80 12.88 38.16
CA HIS A 560 11.38 13.81 37.17
C HIS A 560 12.57 13.22 36.39
N TRP A 561 13.16 12.14 36.90
CA TRP A 561 14.47 11.66 36.47
C TRP A 561 14.54 10.15 36.22
N THR A 562 13.39 9.47 36.23
CA THR A 562 13.32 8.03 35.95
C THR A 562 13.69 7.76 34.48
N PRO A 563 14.29 6.61 34.14
CA PRO A 563 14.41 6.20 32.74
C PRO A 563 13.03 6.01 32.09
N ALA A 564 12.95 6.24 30.78
CA ALA A 564 11.82 5.84 29.95
C ALA A 564 12.12 4.49 29.28
N SER A 565 11.11 3.66 29.11
CA SER A 565 11.22 2.30 28.58
C SER A 565 11.84 2.24 27.18
N ASN A 566 11.38 3.09 26.26
CA ASN A 566 11.90 3.14 24.90
C ASN A 566 13.03 4.17 24.73
N GLY A 567 13.68 4.59 25.82
CA GLY A 567 14.81 5.52 25.79
C GLY A 567 15.51 5.64 27.14
N GLY A 568 15.97 4.50 27.68
CA GLY A 568 16.52 4.40 29.03
C GLY A 568 17.78 5.24 29.29
N ASN A 569 18.41 5.80 28.27
CA ASN A 569 19.56 6.71 28.39
C ASN A 569 19.30 8.12 27.87
N VAL A 570 18.09 8.41 27.39
CA VAL A 570 17.71 9.76 26.98
C VAL A 570 17.72 10.65 28.22
N PRO A 571 18.44 11.80 28.22
CA PRO A 571 18.53 12.67 29.38
C PRO A 571 17.15 13.11 29.88
N ALA A 572 16.87 12.90 31.17
CA ALA A 572 15.62 13.33 31.81
C ALA A 572 15.66 14.83 32.19
N THR A 573 14.62 15.33 32.86
CA THR A 573 14.42 16.76 33.17
C THR A 573 15.65 17.45 33.75
N PRO A 574 16.28 18.39 33.03
CA PRO A 574 17.38 19.15 33.58
C PRO A 574 16.90 20.13 34.66
N VAL A 575 17.62 20.24 35.77
CA VAL A 575 17.38 21.22 36.84
C VAL A 575 18.70 21.74 37.41
N THR A 576 18.65 22.76 38.27
CA THR A 576 19.82 23.20 39.01
C THR A 576 19.76 22.70 40.46
N LYS A 577 20.75 21.90 40.87
CA LYS A 577 20.97 21.52 42.27
C LYS A 577 21.74 22.63 42.98
N PHE A 578 21.10 23.29 43.93
CA PHE A 578 21.71 24.27 44.83
C PHE A 578 21.99 23.61 46.18
N SER A 579 23.27 23.45 46.54
CA SER A 579 23.67 22.87 47.83
C SER A 579 24.63 23.81 48.57
N TRP A 580 24.65 23.73 49.90
CA TRP A 580 25.54 24.52 50.76
C TRP A 580 26.08 23.70 51.94
N THR A 581 27.28 24.05 52.40
CA THR A 581 27.95 23.37 53.53
C THR A 581 28.00 24.23 54.80
N ALA A 582 27.73 25.52 54.69
CA ALA A 582 27.56 26.46 55.78
C ALA A 582 26.60 27.57 55.36
N LEU A 583 26.00 28.28 56.32
CA LEU A 583 25.08 29.40 56.04
C LEU A 583 25.77 30.63 55.43
N GLY A 584 27.09 30.74 55.62
CA GLY A 584 27.91 31.78 55.02
C GLY A 584 29.39 31.59 55.31
N THR A 585 30.23 32.45 54.74
CA THR A 585 31.70 32.43 54.91
C THR A 585 32.24 33.76 55.43
N GLY A 586 33.40 33.71 56.10
CA GLY A 586 34.04 34.87 56.71
C GLY A 586 33.77 35.00 58.22
N THR A 587 34.54 35.84 58.91
CA THR A 587 34.46 36.02 60.37
C THR A 587 34.07 37.44 60.80
N THR A 588 34.22 38.43 59.91
CA THR A 588 33.93 39.86 60.16
C THR A 588 32.84 40.40 59.23
N THR A 589 32.90 40.04 57.95
CA THR A 589 31.80 40.24 56.99
C THR A 589 31.33 38.85 56.55
N ILE A 590 30.15 38.45 57.02
CA ILE A 590 29.55 37.17 56.63
C ILE A 590 29.00 37.29 55.22
N THR A 591 29.55 36.51 54.29
CA THR A 591 29.00 36.36 52.93
C THR A 591 27.99 35.22 52.96
N PRO A 592 26.69 35.47 52.74
CA PRO A 592 25.67 34.41 52.79
C PRO A 592 25.89 33.39 51.67
N SER A 593 25.54 32.14 51.97
CA SER A 593 25.49 31.07 50.97
C SER A 593 24.21 31.18 50.17
N GLU A 594 24.29 31.62 48.92
CA GLU A 594 23.11 31.90 48.11
C GLU A 594 23.35 31.76 46.60
N VAL A 595 22.25 31.52 45.87
CA VAL A 595 22.15 31.62 44.42
C VAL A 595 21.44 32.92 44.07
N ARG A 596 22.08 33.79 43.27
CA ARG A 596 21.53 35.06 42.80
C ARG A 596 21.23 34.98 41.31
N VAL A 597 20.01 35.30 40.93
CA VAL A 597 19.51 35.29 39.55
C VAL A 597 19.19 36.71 39.11
N SER A 598 19.88 37.20 38.09
CA SER A 598 19.60 38.53 37.52
C SER A 598 18.37 38.48 36.64
N VAL A 599 17.45 39.44 36.83
CA VAL A 599 16.22 39.53 36.03
C VAL A 599 16.53 40.22 34.68
N PRO A 600 16.33 39.53 33.54
CA PRO A 600 16.52 40.10 32.21
C PRO A 600 15.67 41.35 32.00
N ALA A 601 16.17 42.34 31.25
CA ALA A 601 15.46 43.61 31.02
C ALA A 601 14.01 43.45 30.58
N LYS A 602 13.72 42.45 29.74
CA LYS A 602 12.37 42.13 29.23
C LYS A 602 11.39 41.57 30.27
N ALA A 603 11.87 41.16 31.44
CA ALA A 603 11.07 40.52 32.49
C ALA A 603 11.06 41.33 33.81
N ARG A 604 11.64 42.55 33.83
CA ARG A 604 11.76 43.35 35.07
C ARG A 604 10.46 43.99 35.52
N ASP A 605 9.57 44.26 34.58
CA ASP A 605 8.25 44.79 34.89
C ASP A 605 7.30 43.63 35.18
N ALA A 606 7.03 43.42 36.46
CA ALA A 606 6.10 42.43 36.96
C ALA A 606 4.74 43.05 37.34
N SER A 607 4.51 44.33 37.06
CA SER A 607 3.32 45.06 37.55
C SER A 607 1.98 44.50 37.06
N THR A 608 1.99 43.75 35.95
CA THR A 608 0.81 43.10 35.38
C THR A 608 0.73 41.60 35.70
N MET A 609 1.65 41.08 36.50
CA MET A 609 1.76 39.66 36.83
C MET A 609 1.21 39.40 38.22
N GLU A 610 0.67 38.21 38.46
CA GLU A 610 0.07 37.86 39.76
C GLU A 610 1.12 37.40 40.76
N ARG A 611 2.10 36.60 40.32
CA ARG A 611 3.09 35.96 41.20
C ARG A 611 4.47 35.82 40.56
N LEU A 612 5.50 35.80 41.41
CA LEU A 612 6.79 35.22 41.10
C LEU A 612 6.72 33.74 41.48
N SER A 613 6.84 32.84 40.51
CA SER A 613 6.80 31.39 40.71
C SER A 613 8.18 30.76 40.53
N VAL A 614 8.44 29.70 41.29
CA VAL A 614 9.60 28.82 41.17
C VAL A 614 9.26 27.43 41.67
N LYS A 615 9.80 26.41 41.02
CA LYS A 615 9.65 25.01 41.44
C LYS A 615 10.86 24.60 42.29
N VAL A 616 10.60 24.07 43.48
CA VAL A 616 11.62 23.73 44.49
C VAL A 616 11.35 22.36 45.10
N ALA A 617 12.40 21.58 45.33
CA ALA A 617 12.34 20.36 46.14
C ALA A 617 13.58 20.26 47.03
N ALA A 618 13.43 19.76 48.26
CA ALA A 618 14.57 19.34 49.07
C ALA A 618 15.39 18.26 48.34
N ASP A 619 16.71 18.41 48.34
CA ASP A 619 17.56 17.51 47.56
C ASP A 619 17.59 16.07 48.12
N ASP A 620 18.17 15.16 47.33
CA ASP A 620 18.21 13.74 47.66
C ASP A 620 19.03 13.42 48.93
N THR A 621 19.98 14.30 49.29
CA THR A 621 20.85 14.18 50.47
C THR A 621 20.20 14.70 51.75
N VAL A 622 19.15 15.52 51.64
CA VAL A 622 18.35 15.98 52.78
C VAL A 622 17.56 14.81 53.38
N ALA A 623 17.74 14.58 54.70
CA ALA A 623 17.13 13.45 55.39
C ALA A 623 15.60 13.59 55.54
N SER A 624 15.15 14.75 56.04
CA SER A 624 13.75 15.09 56.35
C SER A 624 13.34 16.43 55.73
N SER A 625 14.05 17.52 56.06
CA SER A 625 13.74 18.87 55.59
C SER A 625 14.98 19.76 55.56
N THR A 626 14.89 20.88 54.84
CA THR A 626 15.90 21.94 54.78
C THR A 626 15.22 23.30 54.87
N ALA A 627 15.98 24.39 54.88
CA ALA A 627 15.42 25.74 54.94
C ALA A 627 16.08 26.66 53.90
N LEU A 628 15.23 27.40 53.19
CA LEU A 628 15.60 28.29 52.10
C LEU A 628 14.87 29.62 52.26
N SER A 629 15.54 30.73 51.93
CA SER A 629 14.92 32.05 51.79
C SER A 629 14.79 32.44 50.32
N LEU A 630 13.72 33.13 49.99
CA LEU A 630 13.51 33.80 48.71
C LEU A 630 13.58 35.31 48.92
N THR A 631 14.50 35.97 48.21
CA THR A 631 14.67 37.43 48.26
C THR A 631 14.46 38.04 46.88
N VAL A 632 13.69 39.13 46.80
CA VAL A 632 13.49 39.92 45.58
C VAL A 632 14.08 41.31 45.76
N VAL A 633 14.82 41.80 44.76
CA VAL A 633 15.52 43.09 44.77
C VAL A 633 15.10 43.93 43.57
N ASP A 634 14.73 45.19 43.79
CA ASP A 634 14.38 46.12 42.72
C ASP A 634 15.54 47.02 42.24
N GLY A 635 15.28 47.86 41.25
CA GLY A 635 16.24 48.81 40.67
C GLY A 635 16.68 49.95 41.59
N THR A 636 16.00 50.17 42.71
CA THR A 636 16.40 51.13 43.76
C THR A 636 17.26 50.48 44.84
N GLY A 637 17.31 49.14 44.87
CA GLY A 637 17.96 48.35 45.90
C GLY A 637 17.04 47.99 47.07
N ALA A 638 15.73 48.26 46.99
CA ALA A 638 14.78 47.79 47.98
C ALA A 638 14.64 46.26 47.88
N THR A 639 14.51 45.61 49.03
CA THR A 639 14.50 44.15 49.14
C THR A 639 13.32 43.65 49.94
N PHE A 640 12.72 42.55 49.51
CA PHE A 640 11.80 41.75 50.30
C PHE A 640 12.37 40.33 50.43
N THR A 641 12.38 39.77 51.65
CA THR A 641 12.89 38.42 51.93
C THR A 641 11.84 37.67 52.74
N THR A 642 11.59 36.42 52.35
CA THR A 642 10.71 35.50 53.07
C THR A 642 11.31 34.09 53.09
N PRO A 643 11.15 33.30 54.17
CA PRO A 643 11.35 31.86 54.10
C PRO A 643 10.47 31.23 53.02
N VAL A 644 11.01 30.25 52.28
CA VAL A 644 10.24 29.47 51.29
C VAL A 644 9.16 28.65 51.98
N ALA A 645 9.43 28.16 53.19
CA ALA A 645 8.46 27.40 53.97
C ALA A 645 7.20 28.20 54.35
N ASP A 646 7.30 29.54 54.41
CA ASP A 646 6.15 30.42 54.67
C ASP A 646 5.26 30.59 53.44
N LEU A 647 5.77 30.26 52.24
CA LEU A 647 5.02 30.27 50.99
C LEU A 647 4.51 28.87 50.64
N ASN A 648 5.36 27.86 50.77
CA ASN A 648 4.99 26.45 50.63
C ASN A 648 5.95 25.57 51.47
N PRO A 649 5.52 25.05 52.63
CA PRO A 649 6.36 24.23 53.51
C PRO A 649 6.75 22.88 52.89
N LEU A 650 6.00 22.41 51.89
CA LEU A 650 6.25 21.13 51.21
C LEU A 650 7.45 21.22 50.27
N ALA A 651 7.81 22.42 49.81
CA ALA A 651 8.90 22.65 48.88
C ALA A 651 10.29 22.37 49.47
N THR A 652 10.42 22.45 50.79
CA THR A 652 11.67 22.21 51.52
C THR A 652 11.62 20.97 52.42
N THR A 653 10.58 20.15 52.27
CA THR A 653 10.36 18.93 53.07
C THR A 653 10.32 17.71 52.14
N ARG A 654 10.91 16.58 52.57
CA ARG A 654 10.86 15.32 51.84
C ARG A 654 9.49 14.67 51.98
N PHE A 655 9.03 14.02 50.91
CA PHE A 655 7.75 13.32 50.90
C PHE A 655 7.70 12.14 51.88
N PRO A 656 6.49 11.71 52.28
CA PRO A 656 6.29 10.59 53.21
C PRO A 656 7.07 9.34 52.80
N ALA A 657 7.76 8.71 53.75
CA ALA A 657 8.59 7.55 53.48
C ALA A 657 8.25 6.39 54.42
N SER A 658 8.54 5.18 53.97
CA SER A 658 8.51 3.96 54.78
C SER A 658 9.79 3.16 54.52
N ALA A 659 9.84 1.88 54.95
CA ALA A 659 10.90 0.96 54.54
C ALA A 659 10.83 0.56 53.05
N SER A 660 9.74 0.91 52.35
CA SER A 660 9.55 0.64 50.93
C SER A 660 10.43 1.53 50.05
N ALA A 661 11.10 0.92 49.07
CA ALA A 661 11.87 1.62 48.05
C ALA A 661 11.01 2.31 46.97
N LEU A 662 9.68 2.18 47.05
CA LEU A 662 8.71 2.84 46.15
C LEU A 662 8.39 4.30 46.55
N LEU A 663 8.70 4.67 47.79
CA LEU A 663 8.30 5.95 48.40
C LEU A 663 9.49 6.91 48.55
N LYS A 664 9.34 7.97 49.36
CA LYS A 664 10.35 9.03 49.57
C LYS A 664 10.68 9.80 48.28
N LYS A 665 9.64 10.04 47.47
CA LYS A 665 9.77 10.70 46.16
C LYS A 665 10.34 12.11 46.29
N VAL A 666 11.17 12.53 45.33
CA VAL A 666 11.63 13.91 45.20
C VAL A 666 10.80 14.58 44.11
N ILE A 667 9.81 15.38 44.50
CA ILE A 667 8.91 16.08 43.59
C ILE A 667 9.09 17.58 43.76
N LEU A 668 9.30 18.29 42.66
CA LEU A 668 9.32 19.74 42.62
C LEU A 668 7.95 20.31 43.01
N GLN A 669 7.89 21.08 44.09
CA GLN A 669 6.71 21.81 44.52
C GLN A 669 6.74 23.25 43.99
N GLN A 670 5.59 23.78 43.62
CA GLN A 670 5.48 25.18 43.21
C GLN A 670 5.51 26.09 44.44
N VAL A 671 6.34 27.13 44.38
CA VAL A 671 6.48 28.18 45.39
C VAL A 671 6.08 29.50 44.73
N ASP A 672 4.98 30.08 45.21
CA ASP A 672 4.43 31.31 44.66
C ASP A 672 4.57 32.47 45.65
N LEU A 673 5.21 33.55 45.20
CA LEU A 673 5.28 34.81 45.92
C LEU A 673 4.40 35.85 45.21
N PRO A 674 3.24 36.24 45.79
CA PRO A 674 2.36 37.20 45.15
C PRO A 674 3.05 38.55 44.90
N VAL A 675 2.90 39.08 43.69
CA VAL A 675 3.44 40.40 43.31
C VAL A 675 2.82 41.51 44.17
N ALA A 676 1.56 41.36 44.57
CA ALA A 676 0.89 42.28 45.49
C ALA A 676 1.59 42.37 46.85
N THR A 677 2.14 41.26 47.36
CA THR A 677 2.93 41.23 48.60
C THR A 677 4.22 42.04 48.46
N LEU A 678 4.92 41.90 47.33
CA LEU A 678 6.11 42.69 47.01
C LEU A 678 5.81 44.19 46.95
N ALA A 679 4.73 44.57 46.25
CA ALA A 679 4.31 45.96 46.13
C ALA A 679 3.95 46.58 47.50
N THR A 680 3.23 45.83 48.35
CA THR A 680 2.87 46.24 49.71
C THR A 680 4.10 46.40 50.60
N ALA A 681 5.12 45.57 50.41
CA ALA A 681 6.39 45.68 51.10
C ALA A 681 7.30 46.82 50.60
N GLY A 682 6.84 47.61 49.62
CA GLY A 682 7.58 48.76 49.09
C GLY A 682 8.62 48.41 48.02
N VAL A 683 8.61 47.18 47.49
CA VAL A 683 9.45 46.79 46.34
C VAL A 683 8.82 47.35 45.07
N LYS A 684 9.61 48.03 44.23
CA LYS A 684 9.17 48.58 42.94
C LYS A 684 8.99 47.46 41.91
N VAL A 685 7.81 46.85 41.88
CA VAL A 685 7.46 45.72 40.99
C VAL A 685 7.56 46.02 39.49
N SER A 686 7.57 47.29 39.10
CA SER A 686 7.82 47.70 37.71
C SER A 686 9.30 47.60 37.29
N ASP A 687 10.22 47.32 38.23
CA ASP A 687 11.66 47.29 37.96
C ASP A 687 12.41 46.30 38.88
N ILE A 688 12.02 45.02 38.86
CA ILE A 688 12.73 43.95 39.59
C ILE A 688 14.05 43.62 38.89
N ARG A 689 15.14 43.50 39.65
CA ARG A 689 16.51 43.31 39.12
C ARG A 689 17.16 42.00 39.48
N GLU A 690 16.86 41.46 40.66
CA GLU A 690 17.52 40.24 41.14
C GLU A 690 16.56 39.43 42.02
N VAL A 691 16.61 38.12 41.88
CA VAL A 691 15.99 37.15 42.80
C VAL A 691 17.12 36.34 43.45
N ARG A 692 17.07 36.11 44.77
CA ARG A 692 18.09 35.35 45.51
C ARG A 692 17.46 34.20 46.27
N PHE A 693 18.13 33.06 46.25
CA PHE A 693 17.83 31.88 47.03
C PHE A 693 18.92 31.71 48.07
N GLY A 694 18.64 32.02 49.33
CA GLY A 694 19.64 32.04 50.41
C GLY A 694 19.46 30.89 51.40
N ALA A 695 20.54 30.22 51.75
CA ALA A 695 20.56 29.15 52.75
C ALA A 695 20.10 29.65 54.13
N LEU A 696 19.22 28.91 54.78
CA LEU A 696 18.82 29.11 56.17
C LEU A 696 19.19 27.88 57.00
N ALA A 697 19.25 28.03 58.33
CA ALA A 697 19.40 26.89 59.23
C ALA A 697 18.16 25.99 59.08
N GLY A 698 18.37 24.71 58.82
CA GLY A 698 17.26 23.74 58.73
C GLY A 698 16.57 23.55 60.08
N PRO A 699 15.40 22.88 60.12
CA PRO A 699 14.68 22.60 61.37
C PRO A 699 15.50 21.81 62.42
N ASP A 700 16.52 21.07 61.96
CA ASP A 700 17.46 20.33 62.80
C ASP A 700 18.69 21.18 63.26
N ASP A 701 18.64 22.51 63.12
CA ASP A 701 19.76 23.45 63.31
C ASP A 701 21.00 23.19 62.44
N LEU A 702 20.85 22.37 61.39
CA LEU A 702 21.93 22.03 60.47
C LEU A 702 22.28 23.22 59.57
N ALA A 703 23.58 23.54 59.50
CA ALA A 703 24.13 24.61 58.66
C ALA A 703 24.36 24.21 57.19
N ALA A 704 24.17 22.92 56.87
CA ALA A 704 24.31 22.36 55.53
C ALA A 704 22.94 21.89 55.00
N GLY A 705 22.76 21.92 53.68
CA GLY A 705 21.51 21.53 53.04
C GLY A 705 21.58 21.65 51.53
N GLY A 706 20.45 21.40 50.87
CA GLY A 706 20.35 21.55 49.43
C GLY A 706 18.93 21.40 48.89
N VAL A 707 18.69 22.01 47.75
CA VAL A 707 17.43 22.03 47.02
C VAL A 707 17.65 21.89 45.51
N PHE A 708 16.67 21.40 44.79
CA PHE A 708 16.55 21.53 43.35
C PHE A 708 15.74 22.78 43.01
N LEU A 709 16.17 23.52 41.98
CA LEU A 709 15.50 24.72 41.46
C LEU A 709 15.15 24.53 39.98
N SER A 710 13.93 24.93 39.62
CA SER A 710 13.40 24.85 38.25
C SER A 710 12.39 25.99 38.01
N ASP A 711 12.24 26.44 36.77
CA ASP A 711 11.14 27.33 36.33
C ASP A 711 10.94 28.64 37.11
N LEU A 712 11.96 29.49 37.26
CA LEU A 712 11.77 30.83 37.83
C LEU A 712 11.12 31.76 36.79
N ALA A 713 9.92 32.23 37.06
CA ALA A 713 9.17 33.12 36.18
C ALA A 713 8.20 34.05 36.94
N PHE A 714 7.84 35.19 36.33
CA PHE A 714 6.61 35.88 36.69
C PHE A 714 5.44 35.29 35.91
N GLU A 715 4.33 35.03 36.58
CA GLU A 715 3.19 34.29 36.04
C GLU A 715 1.86 34.91 36.46
N SER A 716 0.83 34.66 35.65
CA SER A 716 -0.58 34.90 35.97
C SER A 716 -1.38 33.65 35.62
N SER A 717 -2.42 33.36 36.40
CA SER A 717 -3.31 32.23 36.16
C SER A 717 -4.05 32.39 34.83
N ALA A 718 -3.85 31.44 33.93
CA ALA A 718 -4.53 31.39 32.63
C ALA A 718 -4.53 29.97 32.06
N VAL A 719 -5.54 29.66 31.25
CA VAL A 719 -5.61 28.39 30.49
C VAL A 719 -4.82 28.49 29.18
N GLY A 720 -4.75 29.69 28.60
CA GLY A 720 -4.16 29.91 27.27
C GLY A 720 -5.14 29.59 26.14
N THR A 721 -4.62 29.39 24.94
CA THR A 721 -5.37 29.11 23.72
C THR A 721 -4.87 27.81 23.08
N ALA A 722 -5.73 26.79 23.01
CA ALA A 722 -5.44 25.58 22.26
C ALA A 722 -5.37 25.85 20.76
N ASP A 723 -4.39 25.28 20.06
CA ASP A 723 -4.16 25.48 18.63
C ASP A 723 -3.88 24.16 17.92
N SER A 724 -4.93 23.48 17.48
CA SER A 724 -4.77 22.28 16.66
C SER A 724 -4.38 22.66 15.23
N LYS A 725 -3.09 22.46 14.94
CA LYS A 725 -2.42 22.67 13.65
C LYS A 725 -1.49 21.49 13.34
N THR A 726 -1.19 21.32 12.06
CA THR A 726 -0.25 20.29 11.62
C THR A 726 1.16 20.64 12.09
N VAL A 727 1.88 19.63 12.59
CA VAL A 727 3.25 19.74 13.08
C VAL A 727 4.06 18.62 12.42
N PRO A 728 5.26 18.89 11.86
CA PRO A 728 6.09 17.84 11.28
C PRO A 728 6.35 16.72 12.27
N THR A 729 6.28 15.48 11.78
CA THR A 729 6.55 14.29 12.57
C THR A 729 7.98 13.82 12.38
N ILE A 730 8.60 13.36 13.46
CA ILE A 730 9.92 12.71 13.43
C ILE A 730 9.75 11.20 13.57
N ASN A 731 10.48 10.48 12.72
CA ASN A 731 10.40 9.04 12.55
C ASN A 731 11.80 8.43 12.45
N VAL A 732 11.88 7.10 12.60
CA VAL A 732 13.09 6.31 12.40
C VAL A 732 12.77 5.14 11.47
N ASP A 733 13.73 4.77 10.64
CA ASP A 733 13.69 3.62 9.76
C ASP A 733 14.98 2.81 9.97
N ALA A 734 14.80 1.57 10.43
CA ALA A 734 15.89 0.67 10.72
C ALA A 734 16.09 -0.34 9.58
N PRO A 735 17.35 -0.66 9.24
CA PRO A 735 17.65 -1.65 8.22
C PRO A 735 17.56 -3.09 8.76
N ASN A 736 17.47 -4.05 7.84
CA ASN A 736 17.94 -5.41 8.11
C ASN A 736 19.43 -5.48 7.71
N VAL A 737 20.30 -6.02 8.55
CA VAL A 737 21.75 -6.12 8.31
C VAL A 737 22.29 -7.48 8.71
N ASP A 738 23.41 -7.89 8.11
CA ASP A 738 24.18 -9.04 8.59
C ASP A 738 24.98 -8.62 9.85
N GLU A 739 25.17 -9.51 10.81
CA GLU A 739 25.97 -9.19 12.02
C GLU A 739 27.44 -8.92 11.68
N GLY A 740 27.96 -9.64 10.68
CA GLY A 740 29.32 -9.54 10.19
C GLY A 740 30.33 -10.24 11.10
N ASN A 741 31.56 -10.39 10.61
CA ASN A 741 32.58 -11.22 11.27
C ASN A 741 33.25 -10.59 12.53
N ALA A 742 32.86 -9.37 12.90
CA ALA A 742 33.43 -8.57 13.98
C ALA A 742 32.49 -7.41 14.35
N PRO A 743 32.66 -6.75 15.53
CA PRO A 743 31.84 -5.60 15.90
C PRO A 743 31.83 -4.50 14.83
N GLY A 744 30.63 -4.03 14.47
CA GLY A 744 30.38 -3.06 13.42
C GLY A 744 29.23 -2.11 13.75
N THR A 745 28.64 -1.50 12.73
CA THR A 745 27.51 -0.57 12.86
C THR A 745 26.47 -0.78 11.78
N ALA A 746 25.20 -0.51 12.11
CA ALA A 746 24.08 -0.39 11.20
C ALA A 746 23.59 1.06 11.18
N ASP A 747 23.46 1.65 10.00
CA ASP A 747 23.02 3.03 9.84
C ASP A 747 21.49 3.10 9.84
N LEU A 748 20.93 3.89 10.76
CA LEU A 748 19.51 4.17 10.89
C LEU A 748 19.18 5.48 10.16
N ALA A 749 18.09 5.52 9.40
CA ALA A 749 17.58 6.77 8.84
C ALA A 749 16.59 7.39 9.83
N VAL A 750 16.88 8.59 10.29
CA VAL A 750 16.00 9.41 11.13
C VAL A 750 15.47 10.50 10.23
N TYR A 751 14.15 10.65 10.15
CA TYR A 751 13.56 11.51 9.13
C TYR A 751 12.34 12.29 9.63
N LEU A 752 12.10 13.42 8.97
CA LEU A 752 10.85 14.16 9.06
C LEU A 752 9.94 13.74 7.91
N ASP A 753 8.64 13.62 8.17
CA ASP A 753 7.64 13.40 7.13
C ASP A 753 7.55 14.56 6.13
N GLU A 754 7.81 15.78 6.60
CA GLU A 754 7.94 16.98 5.79
C GLU A 754 9.04 17.92 6.30
N ALA A 755 9.45 18.86 5.44
CA ALA A 755 10.47 19.85 5.79
C ALA A 755 9.93 20.85 6.82
N ALA A 756 10.56 20.92 7.99
CA ALA A 756 10.19 21.88 9.03
C ALA A 756 10.76 23.28 8.79
N SER A 757 10.00 24.32 9.19
CA SER A 757 10.44 25.73 9.12
C SER A 757 11.27 26.18 10.32
N ILE A 758 11.30 25.38 11.39
CA ILE A 758 12.09 25.59 12.60
C ILE A 758 12.95 24.34 12.86
N PRO A 759 14.01 24.43 13.67
CA PRO A 759 14.77 23.25 14.03
C PRO A 759 13.91 22.22 14.75
N VAL A 760 14.04 20.95 14.36
CA VAL A 760 13.40 19.81 15.03
C VAL A 760 14.49 18.97 15.71
N THR A 761 14.29 18.58 16.96
CA THR A 761 15.22 17.68 17.66
C THR A 761 14.52 16.46 18.21
N GLY A 762 15.26 15.37 18.35
CA GLY A 762 14.83 14.14 18.99
C GLY A 762 16.03 13.31 19.41
N TYR A 763 15.82 12.34 20.29
CA TYR A 763 16.87 11.45 20.77
C TYR A 763 16.65 10.05 20.22
N VAL A 764 17.62 9.57 19.46
CA VAL A 764 17.61 8.24 18.88
C VAL A 764 18.24 7.26 19.83
N SER A 765 17.60 6.11 20.04
CA SER A 765 18.12 5.01 20.84
C SER A 765 17.95 3.69 20.10
N ALA A 766 19.03 2.91 19.97
CA ALA A 766 18.93 1.47 19.78
C ALA A 766 18.86 0.81 21.16
N LEU A 767 18.00 -0.18 21.34
CA LEU A 767 17.67 -0.79 22.63
C LEU A 767 17.93 -2.29 22.53
N GLY A 768 19.22 -2.65 22.61
CA GLY A 768 19.66 -4.04 22.59
C GLY A 768 19.84 -4.65 23.97
N SER A 769 20.02 -3.84 25.02
CA SER A 769 20.02 -4.20 26.46
C SER A 769 20.18 -2.93 27.30
N ALA A 770 19.70 -2.92 28.54
CA ALA A 770 19.88 -1.83 29.49
C ALA A 770 21.35 -1.62 29.93
N ILE A 771 22.21 -2.66 29.92
CA ILE A 771 23.54 -2.65 30.57
C ILE A 771 24.75 -2.32 29.65
N GLY A 772 24.51 -2.04 28.37
CA GLY A 772 25.41 -1.21 27.56
C GLY A 772 26.81 -1.78 27.27
N ARG A 773 26.91 -2.68 26.29
CA ARG A 773 28.17 -2.90 25.52
C ARG A 773 27.96 -3.17 24.02
N ALA A 774 26.75 -3.50 23.59
CA ALA A 774 26.27 -3.09 22.27
C ALA A 774 24.80 -2.70 22.34
N GLY A 775 24.39 -1.88 21.39
CA GLY A 775 23.04 -1.37 21.31
C GLY A 775 22.69 -0.28 22.32
N ILE A 776 23.56 0.70 22.59
CA ILE A 776 23.10 2.01 23.08
C ILE A 776 23.92 3.15 22.45
N ALA A 777 23.72 3.38 21.15
CA ALA A 777 23.90 4.72 20.61
C ALA A 777 22.68 5.53 21.07
N MET A 778 22.83 6.31 22.14
CA MET A 778 21.92 7.41 22.43
C MET A 778 22.51 8.65 21.81
N GLU A 779 21.84 9.17 20.77
CA GLU A 779 22.29 10.35 20.05
C GLU A 779 21.18 11.38 19.96
N LYS A 780 21.52 12.64 20.25
CA LYS A 780 20.62 13.76 19.96
C LYS A 780 20.75 14.14 18.49
N VAL A 781 19.67 14.01 17.75
CA VAL A 781 19.57 14.47 16.36
C VAL A 781 18.92 15.85 16.34
N THR A 782 19.39 16.72 15.46
CA THR A 782 18.84 18.07 15.26
C THR A 782 18.76 18.38 13.77
N PHE A 783 17.57 18.48 13.21
CA PHE A 783 17.30 18.89 11.84
C PHE A 783 17.34 20.41 11.75
N ALA A 784 18.13 20.95 10.83
CA ALA A 784 18.04 22.37 10.48
C ALA A 784 16.74 22.64 9.69
N PRO A 785 16.23 23.89 9.66
CA PRO A 785 15.09 24.22 8.81
C PRO A 785 15.31 23.78 7.35
N GLY A 786 14.35 23.05 6.79
CA GLY A 786 14.42 22.48 5.43
C GLY A 786 15.08 21.10 5.31
N GLU A 787 15.75 20.60 6.34
CA GLU A 787 16.37 19.26 6.36
C GLU A 787 15.37 18.18 6.76
N THR A 788 15.34 17.05 6.06
CA THR A 788 14.32 15.98 6.27
C THR A 788 14.88 14.61 6.60
N CYS A 789 16.18 14.34 6.44
CA CYS A 789 16.76 13.05 6.78
C CYS A 789 18.17 13.19 7.36
N LYS A 790 18.46 12.37 8.38
CA LYS A 790 19.77 12.23 9.02
C LYS A 790 20.07 10.75 9.27
N VAL A 791 21.35 10.43 9.29
CA VAL A 791 21.83 9.08 9.59
C VAL A 791 22.37 9.03 11.02
N VAL A 792 21.98 8.01 11.77
CA VAL A 792 22.53 7.69 13.10
C VAL A 792 23.00 6.24 13.09
N SER A 793 24.25 5.99 13.46
CA SER A 793 24.82 4.64 13.45
C SER A 793 24.58 3.92 14.77
N ALA A 794 23.95 2.73 14.72
CA ALA A 794 23.75 1.84 15.85
C ALA A 794 24.82 0.73 15.84
N PRO A 795 25.50 0.43 16.97
CA PRO A 795 26.49 -0.64 17.01
C PRO A 795 25.87 -2.04 16.94
N VAL A 796 26.51 -2.95 16.21
CA VAL A 796 26.16 -4.36 16.03
C VAL A 796 27.33 -5.24 16.49
N LEU A 797 27.10 -6.28 17.31
CA LEU A 797 28.16 -7.23 17.67
C LEU A 797 28.24 -8.36 16.66
N GLY A 798 28.98 -8.15 15.58
CA GLY A 798 29.38 -9.26 14.73
C GLY A 798 30.39 -10.18 15.42
N ASP A 799 30.25 -11.49 15.23
CA ASP A 799 31.28 -12.46 15.55
C ASP A 799 31.46 -13.49 14.42
N SER A 800 32.03 -14.67 14.68
CA SER A 800 32.29 -15.66 13.61
C SER A 800 31.73 -17.04 13.98
N ALA A 801 30.75 -17.08 14.88
CA ALA A 801 30.24 -18.27 15.53
C ALA A 801 28.77 -18.44 15.23
N THR A 802 28.39 -19.68 14.91
CA THR A 802 26.99 -20.02 14.65
C THR A 802 26.10 -19.76 15.87
N SER A 803 24.88 -19.28 15.66
CA SER A 803 23.90 -19.04 16.72
C SER A 803 22.67 -19.94 16.64
N THR A 804 21.88 -19.93 17.72
CA THR A 804 20.64 -20.72 17.85
C THR A 804 19.43 -20.05 17.20
N THR A 805 19.57 -18.77 16.82
CA THR A 805 18.54 -17.97 16.16
C THR A 805 19.06 -17.52 14.79
N ASN A 806 18.19 -17.43 13.79
CA ASN A 806 18.62 -16.96 12.46
C ASN A 806 18.72 -15.44 12.33
N SER A 807 18.20 -14.73 13.33
CA SER A 807 18.25 -13.28 13.47
C SER A 807 17.91 -12.87 14.90
N THR A 808 18.13 -11.59 15.17
CA THR A 808 17.71 -10.87 16.37
C THR A 808 17.06 -9.57 15.94
N SER A 809 16.00 -9.16 16.63
CA SER A 809 15.41 -7.83 16.47
C SER A 809 15.78 -6.95 17.66
N VAL A 810 16.37 -5.79 17.37
CA VAL A 810 16.73 -4.75 18.34
C VAL A 810 15.78 -3.59 18.15
N LYS A 811 15.08 -3.18 19.21
CA LYS A 811 14.15 -2.05 19.11
C LYS A 811 14.95 -0.76 18.90
N VAL A 812 14.53 0.08 17.96
CA VAL A 812 15.03 1.44 17.83
C VAL A 812 13.91 2.44 18.04
N SER A 813 14.24 3.64 18.50
CA SER A 813 13.28 4.71 18.75
C SER A 813 13.87 6.08 18.50
N VAL A 814 13.02 7.05 18.20
CA VAL A 814 13.30 8.48 18.28
C VAL A 814 12.25 9.15 19.17
N ILE A 815 12.67 9.70 20.32
CA ILE A 815 11.76 10.18 21.37
C ILE A 815 12.20 11.52 21.96
N ASN A 816 11.41 12.08 22.89
CA ASN A 816 11.64 13.37 23.55
C ASN A 816 11.94 14.50 22.55
N THR A 817 10.92 14.83 21.76
CA THR A 817 11.07 15.65 20.56
C THR A 817 10.80 17.12 20.85
N THR A 818 11.44 18.02 20.11
CA THR A 818 11.18 19.47 20.17
C THR A 818 11.01 20.03 18.76
N GLY A 819 10.11 21.00 18.59
CA GLY A 819 9.79 21.59 17.28
C GLY A 819 9.01 20.67 16.31
N GLY A 820 8.97 19.37 16.58
CA GLY A 820 8.17 18.34 15.89
C GLY A 820 7.60 17.33 16.88
N VAL A 821 6.60 16.54 16.46
CA VAL A 821 5.96 15.49 17.29
C VAL A 821 6.42 14.10 16.86
N LEU A 822 6.24 13.08 17.71
CA LEU A 822 6.49 11.69 17.30
C LEU A 822 5.52 11.28 16.17
N GLY A 823 6.04 10.67 15.11
CA GLY A 823 5.24 10.09 14.03
C GLY A 823 4.88 8.63 14.26
N THR A 824 4.13 8.05 13.32
CA THR A 824 3.67 6.65 13.37
C THR A 824 4.80 5.63 13.28
N ASN A 825 5.98 6.04 12.82
CA ASN A 825 7.18 5.22 12.68
C ASN A 825 8.30 5.77 13.59
N ALA A 826 7.96 6.37 14.73
CA ALA A 826 8.95 6.83 15.70
C ALA A 826 9.66 5.69 16.44
N LEU A 827 9.18 4.46 16.31
CA LEU A 827 9.81 3.23 16.77
C LEU A 827 9.84 2.22 15.63
N ASP A 828 10.92 1.44 15.55
CA ASP A 828 11.12 0.41 14.51
C ASP A 828 11.99 -0.75 15.03
N TRP A 829 12.15 -1.81 14.24
CA TRP A 829 13.03 -2.95 14.53
C TRP A 829 14.27 -2.94 13.63
N LEU A 830 15.45 -2.82 14.23
CA LEU A 830 16.71 -3.20 13.58
C LEU A 830 16.82 -4.73 13.62
N VAL A 831 16.81 -5.37 12.45
CA VAL A 831 16.99 -6.83 12.37
C VAL A 831 18.44 -7.14 12.03
N VAL A 832 19.10 -7.88 12.92
CA VAL A 832 20.46 -8.37 12.75
C VAL A 832 20.37 -9.85 12.39
N ARG A 833 20.84 -10.22 11.20
CA ARG A 833 20.86 -11.58 10.68
C ARG A 833 22.17 -12.28 11.05
N GLU A 834 22.05 -13.56 11.42
CA GLU A 834 23.19 -14.48 11.56
C GLU A 834 23.77 -14.83 10.18
N ASP A 835 25.03 -14.45 9.91
CA ASP A 835 25.71 -14.73 8.63
C ASP A 835 26.73 -15.88 8.65
N ASP A 836 27.11 -16.40 9.81
CA ASP A 836 28.08 -17.50 9.96
C ASP A 836 27.42 -18.88 10.03
N GLY A 837 26.11 -18.92 10.29
CA GLY A 837 25.27 -20.11 10.21
C GLY A 837 24.46 -20.37 11.47
N VAL A 838 23.43 -21.20 11.36
CA VAL A 838 22.50 -21.47 12.47
C VAL A 838 22.56 -22.92 12.93
N THR A 839 22.39 -23.15 14.23
CA THR A 839 22.21 -24.50 14.79
C THR A 839 20.74 -24.94 14.65
N ALA A 840 20.51 -26.25 14.49
CA ALA A 840 19.15 -26.78 14.39
C ALA A 840 18.39 -26.54 15.70
N PRO A 841 17.11 -26.13 15.66
CA PRO A 841 16.19 -26.20 14.52
C PRO A 841 16.11 -24.94 13.64
N ALA A 842 16.89 -23.88 13.91
CA ALA A 842 16.81 -22.66 13.13
C ALA A 842 17.23 -22.86 11.67
N THR A 843 16.62 -22.10 10.76
CA THR A 843 16.95 -22.10 9.31
C THR A 843 17.53 -20.76 8.94
N ALA A 844 18.65 -20.76 8.21
CA ALA A 844 19.35 -19.55 7.80
C ALA A 844 18.43 -18.65 6.94
N LEU A 845 18.48 -17.35 7.20
CA LEU A 845 17.78 -16.35 6.39
C LEU A 845 18.60 -15.96 5.15
N PRO A 846 17.99 -15.42 4.10
CA PRO A 846 18.70 -14.81 2.98
C PRO A 846 19.61 -13.64 3.44
N PRO A 847 20.82 -13.47 2.87
CA PRO A 847 21.79 -12.44 3.30
C PRO A 847 21.22 -11.03 3.16
N ALA A 848 21.44 -10.14 4.12
CA ALA A 848 20.92 -8.77 4.05
C ALA A 848 21.69 -7.90 3.02
N GLY A 849 22.90 -8.31 2.65
CA GLY A 849 23.75 -7.57 1.72
C GLY A 849 24.40 -6.35 2.36
N VAL A 850 25.37 -5.76 1.67
CA VAL A 850 26.14 -4.62 2.16
C VAL A 850 25.28 -3.37 2.17
N GLN A 851 25.07 -2.78 3.36
CA GLN A 851 24.24 -1.58 3.53
C GLN A 851 24.76 -0.38 2.72
N GLY A 852 23.84 0.33 2.05
CA GLY A 852 24.09 1.60 1.36
C GLY A 852 23.84 2.82 2.26
N ASP A 853 23.58 3.98 1.65
CA ASP A 853 23.19 5.19 2.40
C ASP A 853 21.75 5.05 2.92
N ALA A 854 21.57 5.10 4.24
CA ALA A 854 20.27 4.84 4.87
C ALA A 854 19.17 5.83 4.41
N CYS A 855 19.50 7.11 4.20
CA CYS A 855 18.54 8.10 3.73
C CYS A 855 18.14 7.87 2.26
N ALA A 856 19.07 7.44 1.40
CA ALA A 856 18.78 7.06 0.03
C ALA A 856 17.94 5.78 -0.05
N GLU A 857 18.24 4.78 0.80
CA GLU A 857 17.44 3.56 0.91
C GLU A 857 16.02 3.87 1.39
N LEU A 858 15.85 4.72 2.41
CA LEU A 858 14.54 5.20 2.86
C LEU A 858 13.77 5.91 1.73
N ALA A 859 14.43 6.80 0.97
CA ALA A 859 13.79 7.49 -0.16
C ALA A 859 13.37 6.53 -1.29
N ALA A 860 14.02 5.38 -1.37
CA ALA A 860 13.73 4.32 -2.32
C ALA A 860 12.68 3.32 -1.81
N LYS A 861 12.43 3.24 -0.48
CA LYS A 861 11.36 2.44 0.12
C LYS A 861 10.00 2.90 -0.40
N GLY A 862 9.16 1.95 -0.81
CA GLY A 862 7.85 2.19 -1.43
C GLY A 862 7.87 2.35 -2.96
N GLN A 863 9.05 2.45 -3.60
CA GLN A 863 9.16 2.38 -5.06
C GLN A 863 9.21 0.93 -5.52
N GLN A 864 8.37 0.56 -6.49
CA GLN A 864 8.46 -0.76 -7.12
C GLN A 864 9.73 -0.85 -7.96
N THR A 865 10.44 -1.96 -7.84
CA THR A 865 11.48 -2.32 -8.80
C THR A 865 10.87 -3.00 -10.01
N GLU A 866 11.45 -2.76 -11.18
CA GLU A 866 11.03 -3.40 -12.42
C GLU A 866 11.45 -4.88 -12.39
N VAL A 867 10.50 -5.77 -12.70
CA VAL A 867 10.72 -7.21 -12.80
C VAL A 867 10.57 -7.62 -14.25
N SER A 868 11.61 -8.27 -14.78
CA SER A 868 11.61 -8.82 -16.13
C SER A 868 11.78 -10.34 -16.09
N VAL A 869 11.22 -11.02 -17.09
CA VAL A 869 11.34 -12.47 -17.27
C VAL A 869 11.97 -12.78 -18.61
N SER A 870 12.79 -13.82 -18.68
CA SER A 870 13.41 -14.27 -19.94
C SER A 870 12.40 -14.83 -20.94
N ASP A 871 11.28 -15.34 -20.43
CA ASP A 871 10.14 -15.86 -21.17
C ASP A 871 8.87 -15.54 -20.38
N ASP A 872 7.96 -14.79 -20.97
CA ASP A 872 6.68 -14.42 -20.36
C ASP A 872 5.60 -15.49 -20.58
N LYS A 873 5.90 -16.54 -21.36
CA LYS A 873 4.99 -17.65 -21.69
C LYS A 873 5.62 -19.04 -21.56
N PRO A 874 6.28 -19.36 -20.43
CA PRO A 874 6.99 -20.63 -20.28
C PRO A 874 6.01 -21.82 -20.25
N GLN A 875 6.45 -22.96 -20.75
CA GLN A 875 5.70 -24.21 -20.68
C GLN A 875 5.97 -24.97 -19.38
N PRO A 876 5.02 -25.80 -18.90
CA PRO A 876 5.27 -26.67 -17.76
C PRO A 876 6.46 -27.62 -18.02
N GLY A 877 7.44 -27.62 -17.11
CA GLY A 877 8.68 -28.37 -17.23
C GLY A 877 9.88 -27.53 -17.70
N GLU A 878 9.67 -26.29 -18.15
CA GLU A 878 10.74 -25.36 -18.52
C GLU A 878 11.28 -24.58 -17.31
N SER A 879 12.19 -23.64 -17.55
CA SER A 879 12.70 -22.72 -16.53
C SER A 879 12.74 -21.31 -17.08
N VAL A 880 12.32 -20.34 -16.27
CA VAL A 880 12.34 -18.92 -16.59
C VAL A 880 13.39 -18.22 -15.72
N THR A 881 14.10 -17.25 -16.28
CA THR A 881 14.97 -16.37 -15.50
C THR A 881 14.21 -15.10 -15.14
N VAL A 882 14.10 -14.81 -13.84
CA VAL A 882 13.53 -13.57 -13.32
C VAL A 882 14.68 -12.62 -12.97
N THR A 883 14.62 -11.38 -13.48
CA THR A 883 15.63 -10.34 -13.24
C THR A 883 15.00 -9.08 -12.66
N ALA A 884 15.60 -8.54 -11.61
CA ALA A 884 15.17 -7.30 -10.95
C ALA A 884 16.37 -6.55 -10.35
N GLY A 885 16.27 -5.22 -10.16
CA GLY A 885 17.38 -4.37 -9.73
C GLY A 885 17.10 -3.48 -8.51
N GLY A 886 18.10 -2.69 -8.11
CA GLY A 886 17.97 -1.72 -7.01
C GLY A 886 18.09 -2.31 -5.61
N PHE A 887 18.62 -3.52 -5.50
CA PHE A 887 18.97 -4.19 -4.24
C PHE A 887 20.39 -3.82 -3.80
N ARG A 888 20.76 -4.15 -2.56
CA ARG A 888 22.14 -4.05 -2.08
C ARG A 888 23.03 -5.10 -2.76
N SER A 889 24.32 -4.80 -2.83
CA SER A 889 25.32 -5.78 -3.26
C SER A 889 25.34 -6.96 -2.29
N GLY A 890 25.15 -8.18 -2.80
CA GLY A 890 25.14 -9.40 -1.99
C GLY A 890 23.83 -9.65 -1.24
N GLU A 891 22.77 -8.88 -1.50
CA GLU A 891 21.46 -9.08 -0.87
C GLU A 891 20.75 -10.31 -1.43
N GLY A 892 20.12 -11.08 -0.55
CA GLY A 892 19.23 -12.17 -0.93
C GLY A 892 17.87 -11.62 -1.37
N VAL A 893 17.46 -11.93 -2.59
CA VAL A 893 16.15 -11.57 -3.12
C VAL A 893 15.31 -12.83 -3.23
N THR A 894 14.18 -12.83 -2.53
CA THR A 894 13.19 -13.90 -2.61
C THR A 894 12.28 -13.64 -3.80
N VAL A 895 12.31 -14.54 -4.78
CA VAL A 895 11.44 -14.55 -5.96
C VAL A 895 10.33 -15.55 -5.74
N THR A 896 9.10 -15.07 -5.67
CA THR A 896 7.90 -15.90 -5.55
C THR A 896 7.13 -15.84 -6.85
N VAL A 897 6.74 -17.00 -7.39
CA VAL A 897 5.80 -17.12 -8.51
C VAL A 897 4.60 -17.88 -8.00
N ALA A 898 3.38 -17.36 -8.22
CA ALA A 898 2.17 -17.95 -7.68
C ALA A 898 2.05 -19.45 -8.04
N GLY A 899 1.95 -20.31 -7.01
CA GLY A 899 1.84 -21.77 -7.19
C GLY A 899 3.19 -22.51 -7.37
N ILE A 900 4.33 -21.82 -7.22
CA ILE A 900 5.68 -22.38 -7.27
C ILE A 900 6.41 -22.05 -5.96
N ASP A 901 7.23 -22.97 -5.48
CA ASP A 901 8.05 -22.74 -4.28
C ASP A 901 9.00 -21.54 -4.48
N PRO A 902 9.12 -20.63 -3.49
CA PRO A 902 9.98 -19.45 -3.62
C PRO A 902 11.45 -19.80 -3.86
N VAL A 903 12.12 -19.03 -4.73
CA VAL A 903 13.55 -19.15 -5.02
C VAL A 903 14.27 -17.93 -4.45
N VAL A 904 15.31 -18.16 -3.65
CA VAL A 904 16.19 -17.08 -3.16
C VAL A 904 17.43 -17.02 -4.04
N ALA A 905 17.71 -15.85 -4.61
CA ALA A 905 18.92 -15.58 -5.38
C ALA A 905 19.64 -14.34 -4.85
N VAL A 906 20.96 -14.28 -4.98
CA VAL A 906 21.76 -13.18 -4.45
C VAL A 906 22.00 -12.12 -5.53
N ALA A 907 21.77 -10.85 -5.19
CA ALA A 907 22.05 -9.71 -6.05
C ALA A 907 23.56 -9.51 -6.23
N ASP A 908 23.96 -9.19 -7.47
CA ASP A 908 25.36 -8.93 -7.80
C ASP A 908 25.87 -7.59 -7.24
N THR A 909 27.13 -7.25 -7.55
CA THR A 909 27.76 -6.00 -7.08
C THR A 909 27.07 -4.71 -7.58
N THR A 910 26.19 -4.82 -8.57
CA THR A 910 25.40 -3.71 -9.10
C THR A 910 23.99 -3.64 -8.51
N GLY A 911 23.63 -4.58 -7.64
CA GLY A 911 22.31 -4.66 -7.04
C GLY A 911 21.26 -5.31 -7.95
N VAL A 912 21.68 -6.09 -8.94
CA VAL A 912 20.80 -6.83 -9.86
C VAL A 912 20.78 -8.30 -9.48
N VAL A 913 19.58 -8.86 -9.32
CA VAL A 913 19.37 -10.29 -9.12
C VAL A 913 18.95 -10.96 -10.42
N SER A 914 19.41 -12.19 -10.64
CA SER A 914 19.00 -13.07 -11.74
C SER A 914 18.72 -14.47 -11.19
N ALA A 915 17.44 -14.81 -11.02
CA ALA A 915 16.99 -16.08 -10.42
C ALA A 915 16.42 -17.01 -11.50
N VAL A 916 16.87 -18.26 -11.55
CA VAL A 916 16.27 -19.29 -12.41
C VAL A 916 15.16 -19.99 -11.64
N VAL A 917 13.92 -19.87 -12.12
CA VAL A 917 12.72 -20.49 -11.55
C VAL A 917 12.29 -21.64 -12.45
N ALA A 918 12.30 -22.86 -11.92
CA ALA A 918 11.78 -24.02 -12.63
C ALA A 918 10.24 -24.02 -12.58
N ILE A 919 9.58 -24.21 -13.72
CA ILE A 919 8.12 -24.28 -13.83
C ILE A 919 7.68 -25.74 -13.68
N PRO A 920 7.08 -26.17 -12.55
CA PRO A 920 6.71 -27.56 -12.35
C PRO A 920 5.62 -28.01 -13.32
N ALA A 921 5.65 -29.25 -13.78
CA ALA A 921 4.60 -29.83 -14.65
C ALA A 921 3.18 -29.77 -14.00
N THR A 922 3.13 -29.71 -12.67
CA THR A 922 1.91 -29.69 -11.85
C THR A 922 1.35 -28.29 -11.61
N VAL A 923 2.02 -27.22 -12.04
CA VAL A 923 1.54 -25.84 -11.81
C VAL A 923 0.22 -25.60 -12.54
N ALA A 924 -0.64 -24.75 -11.97
CA ALA A 924 -1.86 -24.31 -12.63
C ALA A 924 -1.51 -23.50 -13.89
N ARG A 925 -2.29 -23.68 -14.96
CA ARG A 925 -2.12 -22.93 -16.21
C ARG A 925 -2.78 -21.56 -16.08
N GLY A 926 -2.25 -20.60 -16.83
CA GLY A 926 -2.71 -19.21 -16.85
C GLY A 926 -1.73 -18.23 -16.23
N THR A 927 -2.18 -17.01 -15.99
CA THR A 927 -1.35 -15.93 -15.45
C THR A 927 -0.94 -16.24 -14.01
N ALA A 928 0.36 -16.24 -13.78
CA ALA A 928 0.97 -16.32 -12.46
C ALA A 928 1.66 -14.98 -12.13
N GLU A 929 1.29 -14.41 -10.98
CA GLU A 929 1.94 -13.23 -10.44
C GLU A 929 3.33 -13.58 -9.92
N ILE A 930 4.28 -12.68 -10.18
CA ILE A 930 5.66 -12.74 -9.71
C ILE A 930 5.84 -11.62 -8.69
N SER A 931 6.39 -11.93 -7.53
CA SER A 931 6.86 -10.93 -6.59
C SER A 931 8.33 -11.16 -6.25
N VAL A 932 9.07 -10.07 -6.14
CA VAL A 932 10.47 -10.08 -5.67
C VAL A 932 10.57 -9.22 -4.42
N VAL A 933 11.26 -9.71 -3.40
CA VAL A 933 11.46 -9.00 -2.14
C VAL A 933 12.91 -9.15 -1.69
N GLY A 934 13.62 -8.02 -1.53
CA GLY A 934 14.97 -7.98 -0.99
C GLY A 934 14.97 -8.16 0.54
N SER A 935 15.85 -9.00 1.08
CA SER A 935 15.93 -9.30 2.51
C SER A 935 16.53 -8.17 3.36
N GLY A 936 17.36 -7.31 2.78
CA GLY A 936 18.05 -6.20 3.46
C GLY A 936 17.30 -4.87 3.35
N THR A 937 16.89 -4.54 2.13
CA THR A 937 16.27 -3.26 1.74
C THR A 937 14.75 -3.25 1.88
N ASP A 938 14.10 -4.41 2.01
CA ASP A 938 12.66 -4.61 1.83
C ASP A 938 12.13 -4.03 0.50
N ARG A 939 12.99 -3.89 -0.51
CA ARG A 939 12.60 -3.40 -1.83
C ARG A 939 11.74 -4.46 -2.52
N LYS A 940 10.61 -4.02 -3.09
CA LYS A 940 9.60 -4.90 -3.70
C LYS A 940 9.47 -4.62 -5.19
N GLY A 941 9.19 -5.67 -5.95
CA GLY A 941 8.85 -5.57 -7.36
C GLY A 941 7.80 -6.62 -7.72
N THR A 942 6.97 -6.32 -8.72
CA THR A 942 5.95 -7.24 -9.22
C THR A 942 6.07 -7.39 -10.73
N GLY A 943 5.79 -8.60 -11.22
CA GLY A 943 5.68 -8.91 -12.64
C GLY A 943 4.68 -10.05 -12.84
N SER A 944 4.55 -10.53 -14.06
CA SER A 944 3.66 -11.66 -14.37
C SER A 944 4.23 -12.51 -15.49
N LEU A 945 3.90 -13.79 -15.49
CA LEU A 945 4.09 -14.69 -16.63
C LEU A 945 2.81 -15.49 -16.86
N ALA A 946 2.62 -16.05 -18.06
CA ALA A 946 1.52 -16.94 -18.37
C ALA A 946 2.04 -18.35 -18.58
N VAL A 947 1.71 -19.29 -17.68
CA VAL A 947 2.08 -20.69 -17.89
C VAL A 947 1.08 -21.32 -18.84
N LEU A 948 1.52 -21.60 -20.07
CA LEU A 948 0.66 -22.11 -21.15
C LEU A 948 1.11 -23.50 -21.61
N ASP A 949 0.16 -24.40 -21.85
CA ASP A 949 0.46 -25.67 -22.51
C ASP A 949 0.78 -25.43 -23.99
N ALA A 950 1.68 -26.24 -24.56
CA ALA A 950 1.98 -26.21 -25.99
C ALA A 950 0.78 -26.67 -26.82
N SER A 951 0.60 -26.08 -28.00
CA SER A 951 -0.27 -26.62 -29.05
C SER A 951 0.48 -26.80 -30.36
N SER A 952 0.01 -27.72 -31.19
CA SER A 952 0.40 -27.86 -32.59
C SER A 952 -0.85 -27.85 -33.45
N THR A 953 -0.78 -27.15 -34.58
CA THR A 953 -1.87 -27.12 -35.55
C THR A 953 -1.38 -27.77 -36.84
N SER A 954 -2.13 -28.71 -37.38
CA SER A 954 -1.92 -29.26 -38.72
C SER A 954 -3.11 -28.93 -39.61
N LEU A 955 -2.89 -28.80 -40.92
CA LEU A 955 -3.93 -28.39 -41.87
C LEU A 955 -4.04 -29.42 -42.98
N SER A 956 -5.28 -29.80 -43.30
CA SER A 956 -5.63 -30.60 -44.47
C SER A 956 -6.69 -29.90 -45.31
N ILE A 957 -6.75 -30.26 -46.60
CA ILE A 957 -7.70 -29.74 -47.59
C ILE A 957 -8.40 -30.91 -48.28
N SER A 958 -9.72 -30.83 -48.41
CA SER A 958 -10.52 -31.85 -49.11
C SER A 958 -11.42 -31.21 -50.16
N PRO A 959 -11.36 -31.64 -51.44
CA PRO A 959 -10.44 -32.65 -51.98
C PRO A 959 -8.97 -32.19 -51.99
N GLU A 960 -8.02 -33.12 -51.84
CA GLU A 960 -6.57 -32.84 -51.78
C GLU A 960 -6.03 -32.17 -53.06
N ALA A 961 -6.67 -32.44 -54.21
CA ALA A 961 -6.36 -31.82 -55.50
C ALA A 961 -7.59 -31.09 -56.05
N PRO A 962 -7.92 -29.89 -55.53
CA PRO A 962 -9.12 -29.18 -55.94
C PRO A 962 -9.00 -28.67 -57.38
N SER A 963 -10.11 -28.65 -58.11
CA SER A 963 -10.20 -27.98 -59.41
C SER A 963 -10.47 -26.48 -59.22
N ILE A 964 -10.21 -25.67 -60.25
CA ILE A 964 -10.57 -24.24 -60.26
C ILE A 964 -12.06 -24.08 -59.89
N ASN A 965 -12.38 -23.22 -58.93
CA ASN A 965 -13.72 -22.95 -58.37
C ASN A 965 -14.47 -24.20 -57.89
N GLU A 966 -13.78 -25.26 -57.49
CA GLU A 966 -14.37 -26.38 -56.78
C GLU A 966 -14.41 -26.05 -55.28
N PRO A 967 -15.58 -26.11 -54.62
CA PRO A 967 -15.65 -25.93 -53.16
C PRO A 967 -14.72 -26.90 -52.45
N VAL A 968 -14.03 -26.42 -51.41
CA VAL A 968 -13.17 -27.26 -50.57
C VAL A 968 -13.51 -27.05 -49.11
N THR A 969 -13.25 -28.07 -48.31
CA THR A 969 -13.27 -28.01 -46.86
C THR A 969 -11.83 -27.98 -46.36
N LEU A 970 -11.51 -26.98 -45.55
CA LEU A 970 -10.26 -26.88 -44.81
C LEU A 970 -10.49 -27.44 -43.41
N THR A 971 -9.66 -28.39 -42.98
CA THR A 971 -9.72 -28.96 -41.63
C THR A 971 -8.38 -28.71 -40.95
N ALA A 972 -8.39 -27.90 -39.90
CA ALA A 972 -7.27 -27.73 -39.00
C ALA A 972 -7.44 -28.66 -37.80
N THR A 973 -6.47 -29.55 -37.56
CA THR A 973 -6.42 -30.40 -36.37
C THR A 973 -5.46 -29.76 -35.38
N VAL A 974 -5.97 -29.42 -34.20
CA VAL A 974 -5.21 -28.83 -33.10
C VAL A 974 -4.98 -29.92 -32.05
N GLU A 975 -3.71 -30.18 -31.73
CA GLU A 975 -3.28 -31.14 -30.72
C GLU A 975 -2.47 -30.42 -29.63
N GLY A 976 -2.45 -30.95 -28.40
CA GLY A 976 -1.72 -30.33 -27.29
C GLY A 976 -2.56 -30.23 -26.01
N GLY A 977 -2.43 -29.11 -25.30
CA GLY A 977 -3.20 -28.76 -24.09
C GLY A 977 -4.72 -28.63 -24.33
N ASP A 978 -5.41 -27.74 -23.62
CA ASP A 978 -6.82 -27.46 -23.91
C ASP A 978 -6.94 -26.83 -25.30
N THR A 979 -7.55 -27.54 -26.23
CA THR A 979 -7.69 -27.14 -27.63
C THR A 979 -8.95 -26.32 -27.90
N THR A 980 -9.74 -26.01 -26.86
CA THR A 980 -10.92 -25.15 -26.98
C THR A 980 -10.51 -23.74 -27.39
N GLY A 981 -10.87 -23.32 -28.60
CA GLY A 981 -10.57 -21.98 -29.12
C GLY A 981 -10.89 -21.85 -30.60
N SER A 982 -10.45 -20.74 -31.22
CA SER A 982 -10.71 -20.46 -32.64
C SER A 982 -9.44 -20.64 -33.49
N VAL A 983 -9.62 -21.19 -34.68
CA VAL A 983 -8.61 -21.24 -35.75
C VAL A 983 -8.99 -20.28 -36.87
N GLU A 984 -8.05 -19.46 -37.32
CA GLU A 984 -8.19 -18.61 -38.51
C GLU A 984 -7.47 -19.24 -39.72
N PHE A 985 -8.14 -19.28 -40.87
CA PHE A 985 -7.58 -19.82 -42.12
C PHE A 985 -7.23 -18.69 -43.08
N ARG A 986 -6.03 -18.75 -43.68
CA ARG A 986 -5.51 -17.71 -44.59
C ARG A 986 -4.94 -18.31 -45.87
N ASP A 987 -5.05 -17.58 -46.98
CA ASP A 987 -4.34 -17.83 -48.25
C ASP A 987 -3.36 -16.67 -48.49
N GLY A 988 -2.08 -16.87 -48.17
CA GLY A 988 -1.14 -15.76 -47.98
C GLY A 988 -1.65 -14.77 -46.92
N ASP A 989 -1.67 -13.47 -47.22
CA ASP A 989 -2.17 -12.44 -46.29
C ASP A 989 -3.71 -12.38 -46.20
N LYS A 990 -4.43 -13.10 -47.08
CA LYS A 990 -5.88 -13.01 -47.18
C LYS A 990 -6.55 -13.97 -46.21
N VAL A 991 -7.29 -13.45 -45.24
CA VAL A 991 -8.19 -14.24 -44.37
C VAL A 991 -9.32 -14.85 -45.20
N LEU A 992 -9.49 -16.16 -45.06
CA LEU A 992 -10.58 -16.93 -45.69
C LEU A 992 -11.78 -17.07 -44.74
N GLY A 993 -11.53 -17.13 -43.43
CA GLY A 993 -12.52 -17.22 -42.37
C GLY A 993 -11.93 -17.82 -41.09
N SER A 994 -12.74 -17.93 -40.03
CA SER A 994 -12.38 -18.60 -38.78
C SER A 994 -13.41 -19.67 -38.41
N ALA A 995 -12.99 -20.66 -37.62
CA ALA A 995 -13.84 -21.69 -37.07
C ALA A 995 -13.41 -22.07 -35.64
N GLU A 996 -14.37 -22.42 -34.79
CA GLU A 996 -14.10 -22.96 -33.45
C GLU A 996 -13.61 -24.41 -33.54
N VAL A 997 -12.72 -24.77 -32.64
CA VAL A 997 -12.23 -26.13 -32.46
C VAL A 997 -13.27 -26.94 -31.69
N VAL A 998 -13.76 -28.02 -32.29
CA VAL A 998 -14.67 -28.99 -31.68
C VAL A 998 -14.03 -30.36 -31.81
N ASP A 999 -13.86 -31.06 -30.70
CA ASP A 999 -13.18 -32.37 -30.64
C ASP A 999 -11.77 -32.39 -31.26
N GLY A 1000 -11.03 -31.28 -31.13
CA GLY A 1000 -9.67 -31.13 -31.66
C GLY A 1000 -9.60 -30.69 -33.13
N GLU A 1001 -10.72 -30.43 -33.80
CA GLU A 1001 -10.74 -29.96 -35.18
C GLU A 1001 -11.54 -28.67 -35.39
N ALA A 1002 -11.01 -27.77 -36.21
CA ALA A 1002 -11.73 -26.62 -36.74
C ALA A 1002 -11.92 -26.80 -38.25
N THR A 1003 -13.15 -26.62 -38.74
CA THR A 1003 -13.49 -26.84 -40.15
C THR A 1003 -14.06 -25.59 -40.81
N LEU A 1004 -13.57 -25.26 -42.01
CA LEU A 1004 -14.03 -24.12 -42.79
C LEU A 1004 -14.30 -24.53 -44.24
N ASP A 1005 -15.55 -24.37 -44.68
CA ASP A 1005 -15.93 -24.53 -46.09
C ASP A 1005 -15.65 -23.25 -46.86
N VAL A 1006 -14.89 -23.37 -47.96
CA VAL A 1006 -14.61 -22.27 -48.88
C VAL A 1006 -15.11 -22.59 -50.29
N PRO A 1007 -15.64 -21.60 -51.04
CA PRO A 1007 -16.29 -21.82 -52.34
C PRO A 1007 -15.34 -22.21 -53.49
N GLY A 1008 -14.04 -22.39 -53.21
CA GLY A 1008 -13.02 -22.81 -54.16
C GLY A 1008 -12.07 -21.70 -54.61
N PHE A 1009 -10.95 -22.10 -55.21
CA PHE A 1009 -9.84 -21.21 -55.56
C PHE A 1009 -9.77 -20.90 -57.06
N LYS A 1010 -9.18 -19.76 -57.41
CA LYS A 1010 -8.99 -19.33 -58.81
C LYS A 1010 -7.71 -19.96 -59.39
N ALA A 1011 -7.46 -19.76 -60.69
CA ALA A 1011 -6.19 -20.16 -61.28
C ALA A 1011 -5.05 -19.31 -60.70
N GLY A 1012 -3.95 -19.95 -60.30
CA GLY A 1012 -2.82 -19.31 -59.62
C GLY A 1012 -2.23 -20.18 -58.51
N PRO A 1013 -1.11 -19.75 -57.91
CA PRO A 1013 -0.56 -20.36 -56.71
C PRO A 1013 -1.40 -19.98 -55.48
N HIS A 1014 -1.60 -20.94 -54.58
CA HIS A 1014 -2.29 -20.79 -53.29
C HIS A 1014 -1.43 -21.42 -52.19
N ALA A 1015 -1.38 -20.79 -51.02
CA ALA A 1015 -0.62 -21.25 -49.86
C ALA A 1015 -1.46 -21.04 -48.60
N ILE A 1016 -2.13 -22.12 -48.17
CA ILE A 1016 -3.12 -22.05 -47.10
C ILE A 1016 -2.47 -22.37 -45.77
N VAL A 1017 -2.69 -21.54 -44.76
CA VAL A 1017 -2.28 -21.76 -43.37
C VAL A 1017 -3.48 -21.66 -42.43
N ALA A 1018 -3.41 -22.40 -41.33
CA ALA A 1018 -4.36 -22.33 -40.22
C ALA A 1018 -3.63 -21.88 -38.95
N GLU A 1019 -4.18 -20.89 -38.25
CA GLU A 1019 -3.61 -20.28 -37.05
C GLU A 1019 -4.58 -20.44 -35.88
N PHE A 1020 -4.22 -21.27 -34.90
CA PHE A 1020 -4.93 -21.41 -33.63
C PHE A 1020 -4.56 -20.25 -32.69
N ALA A 1021 -5.57 -19.56 -32.17
CA ALA A 1021 -5.37 -18.43 -31.26
C ALA A 1021 -4.92 -18.90 -29.86
N GLU A 1022 -4.06 -18.12 -29.22
CA GLU A 1022 -3.70 -18.31 -27.81
C GLU A 1022 -4.94 -18.17 -26.91
N THR A 1023 -5.05 -19.05 -25.92
CA THR A 1023 -6.11 -19.03 -24.90
C THR A 1023 -5.51 -18.66 -23.53
N GLY A 1024 -6.36 -18.58 -22.50
CA GLY A 1024 -5.87 -18.33 -21.13
C GLY A 1024 -5.00 -19.45 -20.55
N VAL A 1025 -4.90 -20.62 -21.21
CA VAL A 1025 -4.17 -21.79 -20.70
C VAL A 1025 -3.32 -22.53 -21.74
N THR A 1026 -3.45 -22.19 -23.03
CA THR A 1026 -2.78 -22.86 -24.16
C THR A 1026 -2.17 -21.84 -25.11
N ALA A 1027 -0.91 -22.02 -25.49
CA ALA A 1027 -0.22 -21.16 -26.45
C ALA A 1027 -0.79 -21.32 -27.86
N GLY A 1028 -0.82 -20.24 -28.64
CA GLY A 1028 -1.24 -20.28 -30.04
C GLY A 1028 -0.26 -21.07 -30.92
N SER A 1029 -0.74 -21.61 -32.05
CA SER A 1029 0.11 -22.35 -32.99
C SER A 1029 -0.33 -22.15 -34.45
N THR A 1030 0.60 -22.34 -35.39
CA THR A 1030 0.38 -22.16 -36.82
C THR A 1030 0.72 -23.44 -37.57
N SER A 1031 -0.13 -23.82 -38.54
CA SER A 1031 0.11 -24.97 -39.39
C SER A 1031 1.22 -24.74 -40.42
N GLY A 1032 1.79 -25.84 -40.92
CA GLY A 1032 2.51 -25.79 -42.19
C GLY A 1032 1.59 -25.35 -43.34
N ALA A 1033 2.15 -24.69 -44.36
CA ALA A 1033 1.38 -24.20 -45.50
C ALA A 1033 1.01 -25.35 -46.47
N VAL A 1034 -0.29 -25.55 -46.70
CA VAL A 1034 -0.78 -26.42 -47.78
C VAL A 1034 -0.74 -25.63 -49.08
N SER A 1035 0.23 -25.95 -49.94
CA SER A 1035 0.47 -25.21 -51.19
C SER A 1035 0.05 -26.00 -52.42
N PHE A 1036 -0.70 -25.37 -53.31
CA PHE A 1036 -1.06 -25.95 -54.61
C PHE A 1036 -1.15 -24.85 -55.68
N THR A 1037 -1.09 -25.25 -56.96
CA THR A 1037 -1.23 -24.32 -58.09
C THR A 1037 -2.32 -24.82 -59.03
N LEU A 1038 -3.32 -23.98 -59.26
CA LEU A 1038 -4.40 -24.29 -60.19
C LEU A 1038 -4.10 -23.70 -61.56
N VAL A 1039 -3.98 -24.56 -62.56
CA VAL A 1039 -3.67 -24.18 -63.94
C VAL A 1039 -4.89 -24.35 -64.84
N LYS A 1040 -5.10 -23.40 -65.77
CA LYS A 1040 -6.15 -23.51 -66.78
C LYS A 1040 -5.82 -24.62 -67.78
N GLY A 1041 -6.85 -25.32 -68.26
CA GLY A 1041 -6.75 -26.32 -69.32
C GLY A 1041 -6.41 -25.68 -70.67
N LYS A 1042 -5.61 -26.36 -71.50
CA LYS A 1042 -5.22 -25.87 -72.84
C LYS A 1042 -6.09 -26.52 -73.92
N PRO A 1043 -6.95 -25.79 -74.64
CA PRO A 1043 -7.77 -26.37 -75.68
C PRO A 1043 -6.98 -26.64 -76.96
N THR A 1044 -7.44 -27.62 -77.74
CA THR A 1044 -6.97 -27.86 -79.12
C THR A 1044 -8.02 -27.32 -80.09
N MET A 1045 -7.60 -26.70 -81.19
CA MET A 1045 -8.54 -26.17 -82.19
C MET A 1045 -8.14 -26.58 -83.60
N VAL A 1046 -9.11 -27.00 -84.39
CA VAL A 1046 -8.95 -27.22 -85.84
C VAL A 1046 -9.97 -26.40 -86.61
N MET A 1047 -9.55 -25.83 -87.75
CA MET A 1047 -10.43 -25.08 -88.65
C MET A 1047 -10.46 -25.75 -90.02
N SER A 1048 -11.64 -25.93 -90.61
CA SER A 1048 -11.84 -26.47 -91.95
C SER A 1048 -12.66 -25.52 -92.82
N LEU A 1049 -12.44 -25.61 -94.14
CA LEU A 1049 -13.15 -24.85 -95.16
C LEU A 1049 -13.78 -25.85 -96.15
N SER A 1050 -15.07 -25.69 -96.45
CA SER A 1050 -15.81 -26.64 -97.30
C SER A 1050 -15.23 -26.79 -98.71
N SER A 1051 -14.61 -25.74 -99.25
CA SER A 1051 -13.84 -25.80 -100.50
C SER A 1051 -12.81 -24.66 -100.56
N ALA A 1052 -11.59 -24.97 -101.03
CA ALA A 1052 -10.51 -23.98 -101.19
C ALA A 1052 -10.71 -23.05 -102.40
N SER A 1053 -11.56 -23.45 -103.35
CA SER A 1053 -12.00 -22.60 -104.45
C SER A 1053 -13.49 -22.76 -104.71
N THR A 1054 -14.11 -21.69 -105.19
CA THR A 1054 -15.51 -21.65 -105.60
C THR A 1054 -15.66 -20.81 -106.87
N THR A 1055 -16.81 -20.88 -107.53
CA THR A 1055 -17.12 -20.04 -108.68
C THR A 1055 -18.13 -18.96 -108.29
N PHE A 1056 -18.09 -17.81 -108.95
CA PHE A 1056 -19.02 -16.71 -108.68
C PHE A 1056 -20.48 -17.20 -108.78
N GLY A 1057 -21.21 -17.09 -107.67
CA GLY A 1057 -22.57 -17.62 -107.51
C GLY A 1057 -22.68 -18.88 -106.61
N GLN A 1058 -21.59 -19.36 -106.00
CA GLN A 1058 -21.59 -20.50 -105.06
C GLN A 1058 -21.02 -20.10 -103.68
N ALA A 1059 -21.69 -20.52 -102.59
CA ALA A 1059 -21.26 -20.27 -101.20
C ALA A 1059 -20.19 -21.27 -100.73
N ALA A 1060 -19.38 -20.88 -99.73
CA ALA A 1060 -18.43 -21.73 -99.02
C ALA A 1060 -18.70 -21.67 -97.50
N ARG A 1061 -18.30 -22.67 -96.72
CA ARG A 1061 -18.55 -22.75 -95.26
C ARG A 1061 -17.24 -22.94 -94.49
N LEU A 1062 -17.06 -22.16 -93.43
CA LEU A 1062 -16.01 -22.30 -92.43
C LEU A 1062 -16.56 -23.08 -91.23
N SER A 1063 -15.78 -24.02 -90.71
CA SER A 1063 -16.09 -24.73 -89.48
C SER A 1063 -14.86 -24.75 -88.58
N ALA A 1064 -15.07 -24.72 -87.27
CA ALA A 1064 -14.05 -24.93 -86.26
C ALA A 1064 -14.53 -25.96 -85.25
N ILE A 1065 -13.63 -26.82 -84.79
CA ILE A 1065 -13.86 -27.76 -83.69
C ILE A 1065 -12.82 -27.45 -82.63
N VAL A 1066 -13.27 -27.26 -81.38
CA VAL A 1066 -12.41 -26.98 -80.23
C VAL A 1066 -12.51 -28.15 -79.26
N GLY A 1067 -11.43 -28.93 -79.17
CA GLY A 1067 -11.31 -30.05 -78.24
C GLY A 1067 -10.79 -29.60 -76.88
N GLY A 1068 -11.39 -30.12 -75.80
CA GLY A 1068 -10.99 -29.78 -74.43
C GLY A 1068 -11.49 -28.43 -73.94
N ALA A 1069 -12.42 -27.80 -74.65
CA ALA A 1069 -13.13 -26.60 -74.19
C ALA A 1069 -14.35 -26.99 -73.34
N ASP A 1070 -14.60 -26.22 -72.28
CA ASP A 1070 -15.71 -26.38 -71.34
C ASP A 1070 -16.86 -25.41 -71.62
N GLY A 1071 -16.97 -24.94 -72.87
CA GLY A 1071 -17.93 -23.91 -73.30
C GLY A 1071 -17.24 -22.87 -74.19
N GLY A 1072 -17.63 -21.60 -74.08
CA GLY A 1072 -16.94 -20.47 -74.71
C GLY A 1072 -17.38 -20.16 -76.15
N THR A 1073 -16.60 -19.32 -76.83
CA THR A 1073 -16.93 -18.78 -78.16
C THR A 1073 -15.77 -18.90 -79.15
N VAL A 1074 -16.10 -19.03 -80.44
CA VAL A 1074 -15.15 -19.01 -81.56
C VAL A 1074 -15.40 -17.79 -82.45
N THR A 1075 -14.35 -17.01 -82.68
CA THR A 1075 -14.40 -15.80 -83.51
C THR A 1075 -13.86 -16.06 -84.92
N PHE A 1076 -14.76 -16.14 -85.92
CA PHE A 1076 -14.47 -16.29 -87.35
C PHE A 1076 -14.23 -14.96 -88.06
N ARG A 1077 -13.36 -14.93 -89.07
CA ARG A 1077 -13.11 -13.77 -89.95
C ARG A 1077 -13.01 -14.15 -91.42
N TYR A 1078 -13.54 -13.32 -92.31
CA TYR A 1078 -13.32 -13.40 -93.77
C TYR A 1078 -13.20 -12.00 -94.38
N GLY A 1079 -12.09 -11.72 -95.06
CA GLY A 1079 -11.78 -10.34 -95.46
C GLY A 1079 -11.73 -9.41 -94.24
N SER A 1080 -12.51 -8.33 -94.25
CA SER A 1080 -12.67 -7.40 -93.11
C SER A 1080 -13.80 -7.75 -92.14
N VAL A 1081 -14.58 -8.81 -92.42
CA VAL A 1081 -15.76 -9.16 -91.61
C VAL A 1081 -15.36 -10.12 -90.48
N SER A 1082 -15.78 -9.83 -89.24
CA SER A 1082 -15.62 -10.70 -88.07
C SER A 1082 -16.97 -11.12 -87.50
N ARG A 1083 -17.12 -12.38 -87.08
CA ARG A 1083 -18.33 -12.93 -86.48
C ARG A 1083 -17.96 -13.93 -85.38
N THR A 1084 -18.51 -13.73 -84.18
CA THR A 1084 -18.36 -14.64 -83.05
C THR A 1084 -19.53 -15.60 -83.01
N VAL A 1085 -19.25 -16.87 -82.74
CA VAL A 1085 -20.22 -17.95 -82.69
C VAL A 1085 -19.98 -18.72 -81.40
N ALA A 1086 -21.05 -18.98 -80.64
CA ALA A 1086 -20.97 -19.82 -79.46
C ALA A 1086 -20.54 -21.24 -79.86
N LEU A 1087 -19.70 -21.85 -79.04
CA LEU A 1087 -19.35 -23.25 -79.21
C LEU A 1087 -20.58 -24.11 -78.90
N GLY A 1088 -20.94 -25.00 -79.82
CA GLY A 1088 -21.97 -26.01 -79.56
C GLY A 1088 -21.53 -26.97 -78.45
N SER A 1089 -22.48 -27.69 -77.85
CA SER A 1089 -22.19 -28.74 -76.86
C SER A 1089 -21.33 -29.89 -77.42
N ASP A 1090 -21.22 -29.99 -78.75
CA ASP A 1090 -20.34 -30.92 -79.47
C ASP A 1090 -18.94 -30.34 -79.75
N GLY A 1091 -18.62 -29.16 -79.22
CA GLY A 1091 -17.35 -28.48 -79.43
C GLY A 1091 -17.21 -27.81 -80.80
N SER A 1092 -18.29 -27.71 -81.59
CA SER A 1092 -18.24 -27.18 -82.96
C SER A 1092 -18.80 -25.76 -83.08
N ALA A 1093 -18.26 -25.00 -84.03
CA ALA A 1093 -18.81 -23.71 -84.46
C ALA A 1093 -18.64 -23.57 -85.98
N ALA A 1094 -19.61 -22.96 -86.69
CA ALA A 1094 -19.52 -22.83 -88.15
C ALA A 1094 -20.14 -21.54 -88.69
N LEU A 1095 -19.58 -21.03 -89.80
CA LEU A 1095 -20.01 -19.81 -90.49
C LEU A 1095 -20.11 -20.05 -92.01
N THR A 1096 -21.27 -19.77 -92.61
CA THR A 1096 -21.44 -19.83 -94.08
C THR A 1096 -21.12 -18.47 -94.72
N LEU A 1097 -20.27 -18.48 -95.75
CA LEU A 1097 -19.84 -17.30 -96.50
C LEU A 1097 -20.80 -16.97 -97.65
N PRO A 1098 -20.99 -15.68 -98.03
CA PRO A 1098 -21.93 -15.28 -99.07
C PRO A 1098 -21.59 -15.81 -100.49
N ALA A 1099 -22.57 -16.31 -101.23
CA ALA A 1099 -22.42 -16.80 -102.62
C ALA A 1099 -22.10 -15.70 -103.65
N THR A 1100 -22.26 -14.43 -103.26
CA THR A 1100 -21.99 -13.23 -104.08
C THR A 1100 -20.58 -12.66 -103.89
N LEU A 1101 -19.72 -13.36 -103.14
CA LEU A 1101 -18.30 -13.00 -103.05
C LEU A 1101 -17.73 -12.85 -104.47
N LYS A 1102 -17.16 -11.68 -104.77
CA LYS A 1102 -16.65 -11.36 -106.11
C LYS A 1102 -15.48 -12.29 -106.45
N PRO A 1103 -15.23 -12.58 -107.74
CA PRO A 1103 -14.03 -13.30 -108.13
C PRO A 1103 -12.77 -12.63 -107.55
N GLY A 1104 -11.96 -13.39 -106.81
CA GLY A 1104 -10.85 -12.86 -106.01
C GLY A 1104 -10.35 -13.86 -104.95
N ARG A 1105 -9.28 -13.50 -104.23
CA ARG A 1105 -8.68 -14.31 -103.16
C ARG A 1105 -8.98 -13.69 -101.80
N TYR A 1106 -9.46 -14.48 -100.84
CA TYR A 1106 -9.86 -14.05 -99.50
C TYR A 1106 -9.11 -14.86 -98.43
N THR A 1107 -8.57 -14.17 -97.40
CA THR A 1107 -8.08 -14.82 -96.17
C THR A 1107 -9.26 -15.05 -95.22
N VAL A 1108 -9.36 -16.26 -94.69
CA VAL A 1108 -10.39 -16.68 -93.72
C VAL A 1108 -9.73 -17.23 -92.45
N SER A 1109 -10.27 -16.94 -91.25
CA SER A 1109 -9.66 -17.40 -89.98
C SER A 1109 -10.67 -17.67 -88.86
N ALA A 1110 -10.23 -18.36 -87.80
CA ALA A 1110 -10.99 -18.62 -86.56
C ALA A 1110 -10.06 -18.66 -85.33
N ALA A 1111 -10.54 -18.30 -84.14
CA ALA A 1111 -9.84 -18.44 -82.85
C ALA A 1111 -10.86 -18.71 -81.72
N TYR A 1112 -10.51 -19.51 -80.71
CA TYR A 1112 -11.33 -19.77 -79.52
C TYR A 1112 -10.95 -18.78 -78.40
N ASP A 1113 -11.94 -18.20 -77.73
CA ASP A 1113 -11.73 -17.05 -76.87
C ASP A 1113 -11.39 -17.41 -75.39
N GLY A 1114 -11.56 -18.67 -74.97
CA GLY A 1114 -11.22 -19.16 -73.61
C GLY A 1114 -12.35 -19.05 -72.57
N THR A 1115 -12.12 -19.59 -71.36
CA THR A 1115 -12.97 -19.46 -70.15
C THR A 1115 -12.13 -19.21 -68.87
N ASP A 1116 -12.77 -19.22 -67.70
CA ASP A 1116 -12.09 -19.21 -66.39
C ASP A 1116 -11.29 -20.49 -66.14
N ARG A 1117 -11.64 -21.60 -66.80
CA ARG A 1117 -10.98 -22.91 -66.63
C ARG A 1117 -10.18 -23.34 -67.85
N THR A 1118 -10.41 -22.76 -69.03
CA THR A 1118 -9.67 -23.08 -70.26
C THR A 1118 -9.04 -21.84 -70.91
N ASP A 1119 -7.81 -21.96 -71.41
CA ASP A 1119 -7.13 -20.86 -72.11
C ASP A 1119 -7.76 -20.56 -73.48
N GLY A 1120 -7.54 -19.36 -74.02
CA GLY A 1120 -7.86 -19.06 -75.42
C GLY A 1120 -6.94 -19.80 -76.41
N SER A 1121 -7.41 -20.06 -77.63
CA SER A 1121 -6.59 -20.66 -78.68
C SER A 1121 -5.92 -19.64 -79.59
N ALA A 1122 -4.80 -20.02 -80.20
CA ALA A 1122 -4.20 -19.24 -81.27
C ALA A 1122 -5.10 -19.19 -82.51
N ARG A 1123 -5.00 -18.11 -83.29
CA ARG A 1123 -5.79 -17.92 -84.51
C ARG A 1123 -5.29 -18.81 -85.65
N ILE A 1124 -6.19 -19.58 -86.26
CA ILE A 1124 -5.94 -20.43 -87.43
C ILE A 1124 -6.49 -19.74 -88.68
N SER A 1125 -5.75 -19.73 -89.81
CA SER A 1125 -6.19 -19.08 -91.06
C SER A 1125 -5.97 -19.94 -92.31
N SER A 1126 -6.76 -19.69 -93.36
CA SER A 1126 -6.69 -20.35 -94.67
C SER A 1126 -7.11 -19.39 -95.80
N THR A 1127 -6.99 -19.83 -97.06
CA THR A 1127 -7.29 -19.01 -98.26
C THR A 1127 -8.45 -19.58 -99.08
N LEU A 1128 -9.41 -18.73 -99.47
CA LEU A 1128 -10.51 -19.04 -100.39
C LEU A 1128 -10.35 -18.28 -101.72
N THR A 1129 -10.40 -18.97 -102.87
CA THR A 1129 -10.37 -18.34 -104.21
C THR A 1129 -11.71 -18.43 -104.93
N VAL A 1130 -12.23 -17.33 -105.48
CA VAL A 1130 -13.46 -17.27 -106.26
C VAL A 1130 -13.16 -17.01 -107.75
N ALA A 1131 -13.64 -17.84 -108.68
CA ALA A 1131 -13.39 -17.75 -110.13
C ALA A 1131 -14.58 -17.18 -110.97
N LYS A 1132 -14.32 -16.70 -112.20
CA LYS A 1132 -15.34 -16.18 -113.16
C LYS A 1132 -16.17 -17.31 -113.83
N LYS A 1133 -17.38 -16.99 -114.33
CA LYS A 1133 -18.33 -17.96 -114.97
C LYS A 1133 -18.33 -17.88 -116.52
N GLY A 1134 -18.50 -18.99 -117.26
CA GLY A 1134 -18.46 -19.03 -118.74
C GLY A 1134 -19.72 -18.50 -119.49
N THR A 1135 -19.63 -18.18 -120.79
CA THR A 1135 -20.76 -17.68 -121.65
C THR A 1135 -20.83 -18.34 -123.05
N THR A 1136 -21.96 -18.17 -123.77
CA THR A 1136 -22.17 -18.65 -125.18
C THR A 1136 -22.85 -17.58 -126.08
N THR A 1137 -22.55 -17.49 -127.39
CA THR A 1137 -23.08 -16.47 -128.32
C THR A 1137 -23.76 -17.05 -129.58
N SER A 1138 -24.93 -16.55 -130.01
CA SER A 1138 -25.70 -17.01 -131.19
C SER A 1138 -26.05 -15.90 -132.21
N LEU A 1139 -26.27 -16.22 -133.50
CA LEU A 1139 -26.44 -15.26 -134.62
C LEU A 1139 -27.58 -15.62 -135.59
N SER A 1140 -28.37 -14.62 -136.05
CA SER A 1140 -29.44 -14.75 -137.06
C SER A 1140 -29.46 -13.58 -138.07
N ALA A 1141 -29.61 -13.84 -139.38
CA ALA A 1141 -29.72 -12.83 -140.45
C ALA A 1141 -30.51 -13.37 -141.67
N LYS A 1142 -31.07 -12.48 -142.51
CA LYS A 1142 -31.84 -12.85 -143.73
C LYS A 1142 -30.99 -13.61 -144.76
N SER A 1143 -31.57 -14.58 -145.47
CA SER A 1143 -30.84 -15.49 -146.38
C SER A 1143 -30.61 -14.98 -147.81
N VAL A 1144 -31.31 -13.91 -148.25
CA VAL A 1144 -31.15 -13.29 -149.58
C VAL A 1144 -31.17 -11.76 -149.46
N VAL A 1145 -30.34 -11.06 -150.23
CA VAL A 1145 -30.30 -9.58 -150.29
C VAL A 1145 -30.04 -9.10 -151.72
N LYS A 1146 -30.71 -8.02 -152.16
CA LYS A 1146 -30.47 -7.45 -153.50
C LYS A 1146 -29.06 -6.86 -153.59
N PRO A 1147 -28.38 -6.93 -154.76
CA PRO A 1147 -27.07 -6.32 -154.95
C PRO A 1147 -27.04 -4.85 -154.53
N GLY A 1148 -26.02 -4.46 -153.76
CA GLY A 1148 -25.84 -3.10 -153.25
C GLY A 1148 -26.77 -2.66 -152.10
N LYS A 1149 -27.71 -3.50 -151.63
CA LYS A 1149 -28.60 -3.20 -150.49
C LYS A 1149 -28.05 -3.73 -149.15
N THR A 1150 -28.62 -3.26 -148.04
CA THR A 1150 -28.16 -3.62 -146.68
C THR A 1150 -28.76 -4.94 -146.19
N LEU A 1151 -27.93 -5.83 -145.64
CA LEU A 1151 -28.30 -7.01 -144.86
C LEU A 1151 -28.38 -6.65 -143.37
N SER A 1152 -29.49 -6.95 -142.71
CA SER A 1152 -29.65 -6.80 -141.26
C SER A 1152 -29.67 -8.18 -140.56
N GLY A 1153 -29.08 -8.27 -139.37
CA GLY A 1153 -29.07 -9.46 -138.51
C GLY A 1153 -29.09 -9.13 -137.00
N LYS A 1154 -29.27 -10.15 -136.15
CA LYS A 1154 -29.33 -10.08 -134.67
C LYS A 1154 -28.45 -11.17 -134.02
N PHE A 1155 -27.94 -10.95 -132.81
CA PHE A 1155 -27.17 -11.93 -132.02
C PHE A 1155 -27.49 -11.85 -130.51
N ALA A 1156 -27.24 -12.93 -129.77
CA ALA A 1156 -27.50 -13.02 -128.32
C ALA A 1156 -26.38 -13.75 -127.55
N VAL A 1157 -26.02 -13.27 -126.36
CA VAL A 1157 -25.06 -13.87 -125.41
C VAL A 1157 -25.83 -14.45 -124.20
N ARG A 1158 -25.54 -15.70 -123.80
CA ARG A 1158 -26.18 -16.42 -122.69
C ARG A 1158 -25.16 -16.89 -121.64
N GLY A 1159 -25.59 -17.14 -120.40
CA GLY A 1159 -24.76 -17.68 -119.30
C GLY A 1159 -24.81 -16.95 -117.94
N GLY A 1160 -25.74 -16.01 -117.73
CA GLY A 1160 -25.83 -15.20 -116.49
C GLY A 1160 -26.21 -15.98 -115.22
N VAL A 1161 -25.79 -15.49 -114.06
CA VAL A 1161 -26.33 -15.80 -112.72
C VAL A 1161 -27.59 -14.96 -112.51
N ALA A 1162 -28.58 -15.47 -111.77
CA ALA A 1162 -29.81 -14.73 -111.48
C ALA A 1162 -29.51 -13.31 -110.96
N GLY A 1163 -30.09 -12.29 -111.62
CA GLY A 1163 -29.88 -10.87 -111.29
C GLY A 1163 -28.64 -10.20 -111.92
N VAL A 1164 -27.72 -10.93 -112.56
CA VAL A 1164 -26.52 -10.35 -113.19
C VAL A 1164 -26.29 -10.97 -114.58
N ALA A 1165 -26.68 -10.29 -115.68
CA ALA A 1165 -26.51 -10.80 -117.04
C ALA A 1165 -25.10 -10.51 -117.64
N PRO A 1166 -24.61 -11.29 -118.63
CA PRO A 1166 -23.36 -11.00 -119.34
C PRO A 1166 -23.47 -9.71 -120.16
N THR A 1167 -22.52 -8.78 -119.99
CA THR A 1167 -22.53 -7.46 -120.64
C THR A 1167 -21.21 -7.15 -121.34
N GLY A 1168 -21.18 -6.18 -122.26
CA GLY A 1168 -19.91 -5.69 -122.79
C GLY A 1168 -19.93 -5.54 -124.30
N THR A 1169 -19.00 -6.18 -124.99
CA THR A 1169 -18.76 -5.89 -126.41
C THR A 1169 -18.72 -7.15 -127.26
N ALA A 1170 -19.36 -7.10 -128.44
CA ALA A 1170 -19.30 -8.16 -129.44
C ALA A 1170 -18.95 -7.61 -130.84
N LYS A 1171 -18.18 -8.36 -131.62
CA LYS A 1171 -17.59 -7.93 -132.90
C LYS A 1171 -18.20 -8.72 -134.07
N VAL A 1172 -18.71 -8.02 -135.09
CA VAL A 1172 -19.40 -8.58 -136.27
C VAL A 1172 -18.47 -8.58 -137.49
N TYR A 1173 -18.23 -9.74 -138.08
CA TYR A 1173 -17.27 -9.96 -139.16
C TYR A 1173 -17.94 -10.44 -140.45
N VAL A 1174 -17.46 -10.00 -141.62
CA VAL A 1174 -18.00 -10.30 -142.96
C VAL A 1174 -16.91 -10.82 -143.90
N ALA A 1175 -17.19 -11.87 -144.68
CA ALA A 1175 -16.21 -12.49 -145.59
C ALA A 1175 -15.94 -11.66 -146.87
N GLN A 1176 -14.68 -11.65 -147.32
CA GLN A 1176 -14.20 -11.01 -148.56
C GLN A 1176 -13.98 -12.03 -149.70
N ALA A 1177 -13.87 -11.54 -150.95
CA ALA A 1177 -13.79 -12.37 -152.17
C ALA A 1177 -12.62 -13.38 -152.20
N LYS A 1178 -11.53 -13.12 -151.46
CA LYS A 1178 -10.38 -14.05 -151.30
C LYS A 1178 -10.45 -14.93 -150.03
N GLY A 1179 -11.63 -15.07 -149.40
CA GLY A 1179 -11.87 -16.05 -148.33
C GLY A 1179 -11.76 -15.54 -146.87
N GLY A 1180 -11.05 -14.45 -146.59
CA GLY A 1180 -10.87 -13.88 -145.24
C GLY A 1180 -12.06 -13.10 -144.68
N TYR A 1181 -12.20 -13.00 -143.35
CA TYR A 1181 -13.24 -12.19 -142.68
C TYR A 1181 -12.70 -10.81 -142.27
N LYS A 1182 -13.33 -9.75 -142.75
CA LYS A 1182 -13.06 -8.39 -142.29
C LYS A 1182 -14.07 -7.99 -141.23
N LEU A 1183 -13.61 -7.35 -140.15
CA LEU A 1183 -14.52 -6.75 -139.17
C LEU A 1183 -15.39 -5.73 -139.90
N SER A 1184 -16.70 -5.93 -139.83
CA SER A 1184 -17.65 -5.00 -140.41
C SER A 1184 -18.07 -3.95 -139.39
N ARG A 1185 -18.29 -4.35 -138.13
CA ARG A 1185 -18.65 -3.44 -137.05
C ARG A 1185 -18.50 -4.10 -135.68
N THR A 1186 -18.26 -3.29 -134.66
CA THR A 1186 -18.37 -3.69 -133.25
C THR A 1186 -19.70 -3.22 -132.68
N VAL A 1187 -20.37 -4.07 -131.90
CA VAL A 1187 -21.70 -3.86 -131.32
C VAL A 1187 -21.63 -4.08 -129.82
N ARG A 1188 -22.15 -3.13 -129.04
CA ARG A 1188 -22.28 -3.27 -127.59
C ARG A 1188 -23.36 -4.33 -127.27
N VAL A 1189 -23.07 -5.22 -126.33
CA VAL A 1189 -24.03 -6.17 -125.74
C VAL A 1189 -24.67 -5.48 -124.54
N PRO A 1190 -25.93 -5.03 -124.65
CA PRO A 1190 -26.64 -4.43 -123.52
C PRO A 1190 -26.96 -5.47 -122.44
N SER A 1191 -27.43 -5.03 -121.28
CA SER A 1191 -27.83 -5.88 -120.15
C SER A 1191 -28.91 -6.92 -120.46
N THR A 1192 -29.58 -6.81 -121.61
CA THR A 1192 -30.50 -7.83 -122.12
C THR A 1192 -29.80 -9.02 -122.79
N GLY A 1193 -28.47 -8.95 -122.98
CA GLY A 1193 -27.67 -9.96 -123.67
C GLY A 1193 -27.92 -10.06 -125.17
N LYS A 1194 -28.80 -9.24 -125.78
CA LYS A 1194 -29.22 -9.34 -127.20
C LYS A 1194 -28.94 -8.04 -127.97
N ALA A 1195 -28.45 -8.13 -129.21
CA ALA A 1195 -28.15 -6.95 -130.04
C ALA A 1195 -28.36 -7.20 -131.56
N SER A 1196 -28.38 -6.12 -132.36
CA SER A 1196 -28.62 -6.13 -133.82
C SER A 1196 -27.46 -5.51 -134.60
N PHE A 1197 -27.27 -5.88 -135.87
CA PHE A 1197 -26.26 -5.31 -136.77
C PHE A 1197 -26.75 -5.20 -138.22
N THR A 1198 -26.06 -4.39 -139.02
CA THR A 1198 -26.30 -4.23 -140.46
C THR A 1198 -25.00 -4.21 -141.26
N VAL A 1199 -24.99 -4.82 -142.45
CA VAL A 1199 -23.83 -4.94 -143.36
C VAL A 1199 -24.27 -4.63 -144.80
N LYS A 1200 -23.52 -3.84 -145.58
CA LYS A 1200 -23.83 -3.61 -147.00
C LYS A 1200 -23.50 -4.83 -147.86
N ALA A 1201 -24.42 -5.23 -148.74
CA ALA A 1201 -24.20 -6.31 -149.70
C ALA A 1201 -23.40 -5.82 -150.92
N PRO A 1202 -22.55 -6.68 -151.50
CA PRO A 1202 -21.78 -6.36 -152.71
C PRO A 1202 -22.68 -6.08 -153.92
N LYS A 1203 -22.18 -5.28 -154.88
CA LYS A 1203 -22.92 -4.91 -156.11
C LYS A 1203 -22.96 -6.03 -157.16
N LYS A 1204 -22.09 -7.04 -157.06
CA LYS A 1204 -22.09 -8.23 -157.92
C LYS A 1204 -22.92 -9.36 -157.28
N ARG A 1205 -23.59 -10.17 -158.10
CA ARG A 1205 -24.30 -11.38 -157.64
C ARG A 1205 -23.26 -12.38 -157.08
N GLN A 1206 -23.30 -12.65 -155.77
CA GLN A 1206 -22.39 -13.58 -155.06
C GLN A 1206 -22.97 -14.00 -153.69
N SER A 1207 -22.28 -14.86 -152.92
CA SER A 1207 -22.66 -15.22 -151.53
C SER A 1207 -21.89 -14.36 -150.50
N LEU A 1208 -22.56 -13.85 -149.46
CA LEU A 1208 -22.05 -13.02 -148.36
C LEU A 1208 -22.08 -13.81 -147.03
N ARG A 1209 -20.96 -13.94 -146.29
CA ARG A 1209 -20.91 -14.68 -145.00
C ARG A 1209 -20.64 -13.77 -143.80
N VAL A 1210 -21.31 -13.97 -142.65
CA VAL A 1210 -21.22 -13.10 -141.45
C VAL A 1210 -21.09 -13.92 -140.13
N LYS A 1211 -20.26 -13.50 -139.15
CA LYS A 1211 -20.19 -14.07 -137.77
C LYS A 1211 -20.05 -13.01 -136.67
N VAL A 1212 -20.35 -13.35 -135.39
CA VAL A 1212 -20.23 -12.45 -134.22
C VAL A 1212 -19.39 -13.06 -133.10
N VAL A 1213 -18.55 -12.28 -132.41
CA VAL A 1213 -17.69 -12.72 -131.29
C VAL A 1213 -17.83 -11.80 -130.07
N TYR A 1214 -18.26 -12.31 -128.91
CA TYR A 1214 -18.37 -11.62 -127.61
C TYR A 1214 -17.09 -11.74 -126.77
N SER A 1215 -16.69 -10.66 -126.09
CA SER A 1215 -15.37 -10.54 -125.43
C SER A 1215 -15.32 -10.84 -123.92
N GLY A 1216 -16.44 -11.03 -123.21
CA GLY A 1216 -16.48 -11.25 -121.75
C GLY A 1216 -16.53 -9.96 -120.89
N ASP A 1217 -16.68 -10.11 -119.56
CA ASP A 1217 -16.69 -9.02 -118.55
C ASP A 1217 -16.02 -9.39 -117.19
N ALA A 1218 -16.26 -8.59 -116.13
CA ALA A 1218 -15.67 -8.77 -114.79
C ALA A 1218 -16.12 -10.05 -114.08
N ASN A 1219 -17.32 -10.55 -114.37
CA ASN A 1219 -17.89 -11.76 -113.74
C ASN A 1219 -17.92 -12.94 -114.72
N TYR A 1220 -17.90 -12.67 -116.03
CA TYR A 1220 -18.14 -13.65 -117.10
C TYR A 1220 -17.04 -13.75 -118.18
N GLY A 1221 -16.82 -14.95 -118.74
CA GLY A 1221 -15.86 -15.21 -119.84
C GLY A 1221 -16.37 -14.92 -121.27
N SER A 1222 -15.50 -14.97 -122.29
CA SER A 1222 -15.77 -14.65 -123.72
C SER A 1222 -16.42 -15.81 -124.54
N SER A 1223 -17.03 -15.54 -125.70
CA SER A 1223 -17.65 -16.57 -126.59
C SER A 1223 -17.89 -16.14 -128.06
N SER A 1224 -18.10 -17.07 -129.01
CA SER A 1224 -18.27 -16.79 -130.46
C SER A 1224 -19.51 -17.44 -131.08
N SER A 1225 -20.10 -16.83 -132.12
CA SER A 1225 -21.23 -17.35 -132.90
C SER A 1225 -20.81 -18.18 -134.11
N VAL A 1226 -21.71 -19.05 -134.56
CA VAL A 1226 -21.60 -19.76 -135.85
C VAL A 1226 -21.75 -18.77 -137.02
N VAL A 1227 -21.09 -19.05 -138.16
CA VAL A 1227 -21.11 -18.23 -139.39
C VAL A 1227 -22.44 -18.39 -140.16
N LYS A 1228 -23.01 -17.30 -140.70
CA LYS A 1228 -24.22 -17.28 -141.54
C LYS A 1228 -23.93 -16.87 -142.99
N SER A 1229 -24.33 -17.66 -143.99
CA SER A 1229 -24.22 -17.36 -145.44
C SER A 1229 -25.52 -16.78 -146.02
N VAL A 1230 -25.41 -15.79 -146.91
CA VAL A 1230 -26.52 -15.00 -147.49
C VAL A 1230 -26.32 -14.81 -148.99
N ARG A 1231 -27.30 -15.16 -149.84
CA ARG A 1231 -27.21 -15.04 -151.31
C ARG A 1231 -27.52 -13.62 -151.79
N VAL A 1232 -26.69 -13.05 -152.70
CA VAL A 1232 -26.92 -11.74 -153.31
C VAL A 1232 -27.50 -11.92 -154.72
N ARG A 1233 -28.80 -11.67 -154.91
CA ARG A 1233 -29.52 -11.83 -156.20
C ARG A 1233 -30.74 -10.93 -156.34
#